data_AF-A0A3A8HP04-F1
#
_entry.id   AF-A0A3A8HP04-F1
#
_cell.length_a   1.000
_cell.length_b   1.000
_cell.length_c   1.000
_cell.angle_alpha   90.00
_cell.angle_beta   90.00
_cell.angle_gamma   90.00
#
_symmetry.space_group_name_H-M   'P 1'
#
loop_
_entity.id
_entity.type
_entity.pdbx_description
1 polymer ?
#
loop_
_entity_poly.entity_id
_entity_poly.type
_entity_poly.pdbx_seq_one_letter_code
_entity_poly.pdbx_strand_id
1 'polypeptide(L)'
;MPAAPVPPPSPNCNRQLTAQVVALDQVYTYNRLGSYNPTGMMYALREDVEALDTKAPIGPGNARIRTDKRPRPLALRANVGDCLTVEFFNYLAPTRSAIPSPSQSQPGVSRASGSNNGWSFLRKVLPAWVLTPSYDRVKSLLQGKPAGGLWFNLGAELEFDDEHRQDSPATRTASIHMQGLQYLAQKSDGAWVGTNVSSLVSPGGSTKYTWYADHEGVFFFYSMGASFGGQGDGGSTVHGLFGALNVEPAGSSWYRSQVTGKTLEAVTQSRNPDGTPVIDYEVKDASGRPLLAILDSSNAIRHGDLEALITGYERTVMGTKTSIDTGSFREFTAIYHDEIKAVQAFDELEWNPTFHSVRDGFGINYGVAGLGAELIANRAKIGPTKDCVTCEYEEFFLESWANGDPAMNVEKDASGKATQALYPDDPTNVHHSYLGDPVRIRNIHAGPAETHVFHLHAHQWKYSPGVEDSNYLDSQTIGPGSTFTYDINYGGSGNRNFTPGDSIHHCHLYPHFAQGMWALWRVHDVFESGTSDRKLPDAEIKNGTPNPAVVPLPNRVMPPMPTYVATSVVDASSGKTVTRPAFPGFPFYIAGMTGRRAPQAPLDLEFDGGLPRHIVTRAVGPVTYGASGRFDVDPSALNIKLLPQAGTPMEKNAIAFHAGEFPNASSVGTLYGDTAAGYSAYTPQGGTGRFTVNGRKGVAGAPFADPCPANASVRNYRAAYLQIDMQRINRAGWHDPQARLMVLNEDVPATQDGLRPPEPFFFRAESGECINFYATNLIPAHLAPDDFQIYTPTDVIGQHIHLVKFDVTAADGAGNGWNYEDGTLSSDTVAERIHLANAAGGAFAADGNVSETGTRVTLAAPATHPR
;
A
#
# COMPACT_ATOMS: atom_id res chain seq x y z
N MET A 1 9.62 40.58 -46.32
CA MET A 1 8.89 39.60 -45.48
C MET A 1 9.91 38.56 -45.03
N PRO A 2 10.00 38.19 -43.74
CA PRO A 2 10.79 37.03 -43.37
C PRO A 2 10.25 35.79 -44.10
N ALA A 3 11.14 34.88 -44.47
CA ALA A 3 10.75 33.61 -45.07
C ALA A 3 9.75 32.91 -44.14
N ALA A 4 8.67 32.38 -44.71
CA ALA A 4 7.72 31.57 -43.95
C ALA A 4 8.51 30.43 -43.27
N PRO A 5 8.30 30.18 -41.96
CA PRO A 5 8.98 29.09 -41.28
C PRO A 5 8.79 27.79 -42.06
N VAL A 6 9.88 27.12 -42.40
CA VAL A 6 9.80 25.78 -42.99
C VAL A 6 9.30 24.86 -41.88
N PRO A 7 8.14 24.19 -42.04
CA PRO A 7 7.65 23.27 -41.02
C PRO A 7 8.66 22.14 -40.83
N PRO A 8 8.95 21.73 -39.58
CA PRO A 8 9.84 20.61 -39.33
C PRO A 8 9.27 19.34 -40.00
N PRO A 9 10.12 18.46 -40.54
CA PRO A 9 9.67 17.20 -41.10
C PRO A 9 8.98 16.35 -40.03
N SER A 10 7.91 15.64 -40.40
CA SER A 10 7.26 14.67 -39.52
C SER A 10 8.27 13.62 -39.05
N PRO A 11 8.29 13.25 -37.76
CA PRO A 11 9.22 12.27 -37.26
C PRO A 11 8.97 10.89 -37.90
N ASN A 12 10.04 10.16 -38.16
CA ASN A 12 9.96 8.80 -38.67
C ASN A 12 9.71 7.84 -37.50
N CYS A 13 8.65 7.05 -37.61
CA CYS A 13 8.33 6.01 -36.62
C CYS A 13 9.24 4.79 -36.81
N ASN A 14 9.95 4.37 -35.76
CA ASN A 14 10.74 3.13 -35.76
C ASN A 14 9.84 1.90 -35.82
N ARG A 15 8.75 1.93 -35.05
CA ARG A 15 7.72 0.88 -34.99
C ARG A 15 6.35 1.54 -34.86
N GLN A 16 5.34 0.92 -35.45
CA GLN A 16 3.93 1.29 -35.27
C GLN A 16 3.32 0.37 -34.23
N LEU A 17 2.84 0.95 -33.14
CA LEU A 17 2.09 0.26 -32.10
C LEU A 17 0.60 0.54 -32.26
N THR A 18 -0.22 -0.43 -31.89
CA THR A 18 -1.68 -0.24 -31.89
C THR A 18 -2.31 -0.63 -30.57
N ALA A 19 -3.38 0.05 -30.17
CA ALA A 19 -4.24 -0.39 -29.07
C ALA A 19 -5.70 -0.05 -29.37
N GLN A 20 -6.62 -0.92 -28.96
CA GLN A 20 -8.06 -0.64 -28.99
C GLN A 20 -8.50 -0.30 -27.57
N VAL A 21 -8.87 0.95 -27.35
CA VAL A 21 -9.20 1.47 -26.01
C VAL A 21 -10.64 1.93 -26.01
N VAL A 22 -11.35 1.65 -24.93
CA VAL A 22 -12.72 2.15 -24.72
C VAL A 22 -12.79 2.98 -23.46
N ALA A 23 -13.61 4.04 -23.48
CA ALA A 23 -14.10 4.70 -22.27
C ALA A 23 -15.47 4.10 -21.92
N LEU A 24 -15.68 3.67 -20.67
CA LEU A 24 -16.93 3.08 -20.23
C LEU A 24 -17.32 3.57 -18.83
N ASP A 25 -18.62 3.49 -18.53
CA ASP A 25 -19.14 3.62 -17.16
C ASP A 25 -18.82 2.34 -16.39
N GLN A 26 -18.22 2.49 -15.22
CA GLN A 26 -17.84 1.38 -14.35
C GLN A 26 -18.04 1.79 -12.90
N VAL A 27 -18.92 1.09 -12.20
CA VAL A 27 -18.96 1.14 -10.74
C VAL A 27 -17.74 0.38 -10.22
N TYR A 28 -16.93 1.01 -9.38
CA TYR A 28 -15.79 0.36 -8.75
C TYR A 28 -15.77 0.64 -7.24
N THR A 29 -15.44 -0.41 -6.50
CA THR A 29 -15.34 -0.40 -5.04
C THR A 29 -13.91 -0.05 -4.68
N TYR A 30 -13.76 0.90 -3.76
CA TYR A 30 -12.48 1.42 -3.30
C TYR A 30 -11.77 0.47 -2.33
N ASN A 31 -12.53 -0.15 -1.42
CA ASN A 31 -12.03 -1.04 -0.38
C ASN A 31 -13.08 -2.01 0.15
N ARG A 32 -12.65 -2.93 1.01
CA ARG A 32 -13.48 -3.98 1.62
C ARG A 32 -14.59 -3.47 2.51
N LEU A 33 -14.49 -2.27 3.07
CA LEU A 33 -15.51 -1.73 3.97
C LEU A 33 -16.73 -1.27 3.19
N GLY A 34 -16.56 -0.93 1.91
CA GLY A 34 -17.65 -0.80 0.95
C GLY A 34 -17.80 0.60 0.40
N SER A 35 -16.83 1.49 0.59
CA SER A 35 -16.82 2.78 -0.12
C SER A 35 -16.66 2.54 -1.63
N TYR A 36 -17.37 3.28 -2.47
CA TYR A 36 -17.40 3.05 -3.91
C TYR A 36 -17.77 4.30 -4.72
N ASN A 37 -17.45 4.30 -6.01
CA ASN A 37 -17.94 5.30 -6.95
C ASN A 37 -19.14 4.75 -7.77
N PRO A 38 -20.37 5.25 -7.56
CA PRO A 38 -21.57 4.80 -8.29
C PRO A 38 -21.62 5.23 -9.75
N THR A 39 -20.83 6.23 -10.15
CA THR A 39 -20.82 6.79 -11.50
C THR A 39 -19.41 6.84 -12.08
N GLY A 40 -18.55 5.92 -11.63
CA GLY A 40 -17.18 5.82 -12.08
C GLY A 40 -17.08 5.66 -13.59
N MET A 41 -16.00 6.16 -14.14
CA MET A 41 -15.63 6.06 -15.54
C MET A 41 -14.21 5.53 -15.60
N MET A 42 -13.89 4.73 -16.62
CA MET A 42 -12.52 4.27 -16.80
C MET A 42 -12.18 4.06 -18.26
N TYR A 43 -10.89 4.06 -18.57
CA TYR A 43 -10.36 3.49 -19.80
C TYR A 43 -10.05 2.01 -19.60
N ALA A 44 -10.32 1.21 -20.63
CA ALA A 44 -9.93 -0.20 -20.66
C ALA A 44 -9.53 -0.61 -22.08
N LEU A 45 -8.73 -1.67 -22.20
CA LEU A 45 -8.56 -2.34 -23.49
C LEU A 45 -9.88 -2.98 -23.91
N ARG A 46 -10.28 -2.81 -25.17
CA ARG A 46 -11.59 -3.27 -25.67
C ARG A 46 -11.84 -4.76 -25.46
N GLU A 47 -10.80 -5.58 -25.53
CA GLU A 47 -10.87 -7.02 -25.32
C GLU A 47 -11.06 -7.45 -23.85
N ASP A 48 -10.91 -6.51 -22.93
CA ASP A 48 -11.08 -6.71 -21.49
C ASP A 48 -12.45 -6.20 -21.01
N VAL A 49 -13.35 -5.90 -21.95
CA VAL A 49 -14.70 -5.40 -21.68
C VAL A 49 -15.73 -6.40 -22.20
N GLU A 50 -16.80 -6.60 -21.42
CA GLU A 50 -17.92 -7.46 -21.76
C GLU A 50 -19.26 -6.69 -21.69
N ALA A 51 -20.32 -7.25 -22.29
CA ALA A 51 -21.65 -6.66 -22.24
C ALA A 51 -22.30 -6.86 -20.87
N LEU A 52 -23.07 -5.87 -20.40
CA LEU A 52 -23.89 -5.99 -19.19
C LEU A 52 -25.07 -6.95 -19.42
N ASP A 53 -25.78 -6.75 -20.53
CA ASP A 53 -26.81 -7.65 -21.06
C ASP A 53 -26.28 -8.32 -22.33
N THR A 54 -26.08 -9.63 -22.26
CA THR A 54 -25.58 -10.45 -23.38
C THR A 54 -26.57 -10.55 -24.54
N LYS A 55 -27.83 -10.12 -24.36
CA LYS A 55 -28.83 -10.04 -25.44
C LYS A 55 -28.67 -8.78 -26.29
N ALA A 56 -27.95 -7.77 -25.80
CA ALA A 56 -27.66 -6.53 -26.51
C ALA A 56 -26.19 -6.48 -26.92
N PRO A 57 -25.85 -5.82 -28.04
CA PRO A 57 -24.44 -5.65 -28.42
C PRO A 57 -23.70 -4.84 -27.35
N ILE A 58 -22.46 -5.23 -27.09
CA ILE A 58 -21.54 -4.46 -26.25
C ILE A 58 -21.36 -3.06 -26.84
N GLY A 59 -21.50 -2.02 -26.01
CA GLY A 59 -21.47 -0.65 -26.49
C GLY A 59 -21.96 0.38 -25.46
N PRO A 60 -22.38 1.57 -25.90
CA PRO A 60 -22.78 2.68 -25.03
C PRO A 60 -23.82 2.29 -23.98
N GLY A 61 -23.47 2.40 -22.70
CA GLY A 61 -24.34 2.02 -21.58
C GLY A 61 -24.61 0.51 -21.44
N ASN A 62 -23.98 -0.33 -22.26
CA ASN A 62 -24.03 -1.80 -22.19
C ASN A 62 -22.61 -2.39 -22.21
N ALA A 63 -21.77 -1.95 -21.28
CA ALA A 63 -20.38 -2.39 -21.15
C ALA A 63 -19.93 -2.40 -19.69
N ARG A 64 -19.05 -3.33 -19.32
CA ARG A 64 -18.28 -3.35 -18.07
C ARG A 64 -16.92 -4.00 -18.29
N ILE A 65 -15.95 -3.72 -17.42
CA ILE A 65 -14.74 -4.54 -17.37
C ILE A 65 -15.13 -5.99 -17.05
N ARG A 66 -14.42 -6.98 -17.62
CA ARG A 66 -14.64 -8.39 -17.27
C ARG A 66 -14.54 -8.59 -15.77
N THR A 67 -15.39 -9.45 -15.21
CA THR A 67 -15.49 -9.66 -13.76
C THR A 67 -14.24 -10.29 -13.14
N ASP A 68 -13.34 -10.87 -13.94
CA ASP A 68 -12.05 -11.41 -13.49
C ASP A 68 -10.96 -10.34 -13.38
N LYS A 69 -11.20 -9.10 -13.84
CA LYS A 69 -10.24 -8.01 -13.82
C LYS A 69 -10.63 -6.91 -12.84
N ARG A 70 -9.64 -6.43 -12.08
CA ARG A 70 -9.83 -5.30 -11.19
C ARG A 70 -9.99 -4.01 -11.99
N PRO A 71 -10.97 -3.15 -11.67
CA PRO A 71 -10.99 -1.78 -12.16
C PRO A 71 -9.74 -1.02 -11.70
N ARG A 72 -8.91 -0.60 -12.66
CA ARG A 72 -7.66 0.17 -12.45
C ARG A 72 -7.46 1.16 -13.61
N PRO A 73 -6.68 2.24 -13.44
CA PRO A 73 -6.29 3.09 -14.56
C PRO A 73 -5.55 2.29 -15.62
N LEU A 74 -5.72 2.69 -16.89
CA LEU A 74 -5.04 2.03 -18.01
C LEU A 74 -3.61 2.57 -18.14
N ALA A 75 -2.62 1.67 -18.14
CA ALA A 75 -1.25 1.99 -18.52
C ALA A 75 -0.93 1.44 -19.91
N LEU A 76 -0.59 2.34 -20.84
CA LEU A 76 -0.09 2.03 -22.18
C LEU A 76 1.43 2.20 -22.20
N ARG A 77 2.10 1.54 -23.15
CA ARG A 77 3.56 1.59 -23.28
C ARG A 77 4.01 1.79 -24.72
N ALA A 78 5.10 2.53 -24.89
CA ALA A 78 5.78 2.74 -26.17
C ALA A 78 7.29 2.84 -25.94
N ASN A 79 8.12 2.44 -26.90
CA ASN A 79 9.56 2.73 -26.82
C ASN A 79 9.84 4.11 -27.40
N VAL A 80 10.94 4.74 -26.98
CA VAL A 80 11.46 5.92 -27.69
C VAL A 80 11.64 5.60 -29.18
N GLY A 81 11.06 6.46 -30.02
CA GLY A 81 11.01 6.36 -31.48
C GLY A 81 9.77 5.64 -32.03
N ASP A 82 8.93 5.03 -31.19
CA ASP A 82 7.69 4.38 -31.63
C ASP A 82 6.58 5.40 -31.90
N CYS A 83 5.65 5.03 -32.77
CA CYS A 83 4.37 5.73 -32.93
C CYS A 83 3.24 4.86 -32.38
N LEU A 84 2.49 5.37 -31.43
CA LEU A 84 1.34 4.68 -30.85
C LEU A 84 0.06 5.20 -31.49
N THR A 85 -0.68 4.30 -32.14
CA THR A 85 -2.04 4.58 -32.65
C THR A 85 -3.08 3.90 -31.77
N VAL A 86 -3.91 4.69 -31.10
CA VAL A 86 -5.05 4.20 -30.32
C VAL A 86 -6.32 4.35 -31.14
N GLU A 87 -7.00 3.24 -31.41
CA GLU A 87 -8.38 3.23 -31.86
C GLU A 87 -9.29 3.33 -30.63
N PHE A 88 -9.87 4.51 -30.44
CA PHE A 88 -10.65 4.85 -29.28
C PHE A 88 -12.15 4.72 -29.57
N PHE A 89 -12.89 4.09 -28.65
CA PHE A 89 -14.35 3.96 -28.70
C PHE A 89 -14.96 4.57 -27.45
N ASN A 90 -16.01 5.38 -27.63
CA ASN A 90 -16.75 5.91 -26.49
C ASN A 90 -17.97 5.02 -26.18
N TYR A 91 -17.87 4.21 -25.13
CA TYR A 91 -18.94 3.35 -24.62
C TYR A 91 -19.62 3.92 -23.36
N LEU A 92 -19.36 5.19 -23.01
CA LEU A 92 -20.13 5.88 -21.97
C LEU A 92 -21.61 5.86 -22.33
N ALA A 93 -22.45 5.74 -21.31
CA ALA A 93 -23.88 5.83 -21.43
C ALA A 93 -24.29 7.13 -22.16
N PRO A 94 -25.23 7.09 -23.12
CA PRO A 94 -25.64 8.28 -23.88
C PRO A 94 -26.24 9.39 -23.02
N THR A 95 -26.78 9.06 -21.85
CA THR A 95 -27.41 9.98 -20.89
C THR A 95 -27.08 9.54 -19.46
N ARG A 96 -27.17 10.45 -18.49
CA ARG A 96 -26.98 10.13 -17.06
C ARG A 96 -27.97 9.07 -16.56
N SER A 97 -29.22 9.12 -17.02
CA SER A 97 -30.24 8.11 -16.70
C SER A 97 -29.94 6.72 -17.28
N ALA A 98 -29.07 6.63 -18.29
CA ALA A 98 -28.64 5.36 -18.88
C ALA A 98 -27.35 4.82 -18.25
N ILE A 99 -26.77 5.51 -17.24
CA ILE A 99 -25.62 4.99 -16.50
C ILE A 99 -26.06 3.69 -15.81
N PRO A 100 -25.33 2.56 -16.02
CA PRO A 100 -25.65 1.29 -15.39
C PRO A 100 -25.77 1.42 -13.87
N SER A 101 -26.72 0.71 -13.27
CA SER A 101 -26.79 0.61 -11.81
C SER A 101 -25.58 -0.17 -11.26
N PRO A 102 -25.24 -0.02 -9.97
CA PRO A 102 -24.23 -0.85 -9.31
C PRO A 102 -24.45 -2.34 -9.51
N SER A 103 -25.70 -2.81 -9.46
CA SER A 103 -26.05 -4.23 -9.67
C SER A 103 -25.82 -4.73 -11.09
N GLN A 104 -25.90 -3.86 -12.09
CA GLN A 104 -25.59 -4.22 -13.48
C GLN A 104 -24.08 -4.25 -13.70
N SER A 105 -23.38 -3.21 -13.22
CA SER A 105 -21.94 -3.03 -13.40
C SER A 105 -21.10 -4.05 -12.59
N GLN A 106 -21.55 -4.42 -11.40
CA GLN A 106 -20.94 -5.45 -10.54
C GLN A 106 -22.00 -6.48 -10.10
N PRO A 107 -22.17 -7.60 -10.82
CA PRO A 107 -23.25 -8.56 -10.58
C PRO A 107 -23.03 -9.49 -9.36
N GLY A 108 -21.95 -9.30 -8.60
CA GLY A 108 -21.62 -10.11 -7.41
C GLY A 108 -22.58 -9.90 -6.24
N VAL A 109 -22.48 -10.74 -5.21
CA VAL A 109 -23.23 -10.59 -3.95
C VAL A 109 -22.72 -9.35 -3.18
N SER A 110 -21.46 -8.99 -3.42
CA SER A 110 -20.68 -7.83 -2.95
C SER A 110 -21.04 -6.54 -3.65
N ARG A 111 -22.35 -6.30 -3.77
CA ARG A 111 -22.88 -5.11 -4.41
C ARG A 111 -22.27 -3.86 -3.77
N ALA A 112 -21.76 -2.96 -4.60
CA ALA A 112 -21.36 -1.63 -4.17
C ALA A 112 -22.57 -0.86 -3.59
N SER A 113 -23.76 -1.03 -4.17
CA SER A 113 -25.02 -0.65 -3.49
C SER A 113 -25.39 -1.70 -2.45
N GLY A 114 -25.46 -1.31 -1.18
CA GLY A 114 -25.86 -2.20 -0.09
C GLY A 114 -27.01 -3.14 -0.45
N SER A 115 -26.88 -4.39 0.00
CA SER A 115 -27.96 -5.37 0.12
C SER A 115 -29.36 -4.74 0.22
N ASN A 116 -30.16 -4.81 -0.86
CA ASN A 116 -31.62 -4.64 -0.83
C ASN A 116 -32.31 -5.86 -0.19
N ASN A 117 -31.59 -6.67 0.58
CA ASN A 117 -32.19 -7.78 1.31
C ASN A 117 -32.72 -7.17 2.61
N GLY A 118 -33.98 -7.42 2.97
CA GLY A 118 -34.66 -6.85 4.14
C GLY A 118 -33.95 -6.98 5.50
N TRP A 119 -32.79 -7.67 5.56
CA TRP A 119 -31.85 -7.66 6.68
C TRP A 119 -31.02 -6.36 6.82
N SER A 120 -30.70 -5.66 5.71
CA SER A 120 -30.10 -4.31 5.71
C SER A 120 -31.09 -3.30 6.29
N PHE A 121 -32.35 -3.36 5.84
CA PHE A 121 -33.46 -2.65 6.44
C PHE A 121 -33.63 -2.99 7.93
N LEU A 122 -33.60 -4.26 8.34
CA LEU A 122 -33.63 -4.63 9.77
C LEU A 122 -32.43 -4.08 10.56
N ARG A 123 -31.25 -3.91 9.97
CA ARG A 123 -30.07 -3.30 10.62
C ARG A 123 -30.13 -1.76 10.65
N LYS A 124 -30.88 -1.16 9.71
CA LYS A 124 -31.16 0.27 9.60
C LYS A 124 -32.39 0.72 10.41
N VAL A 125 -33.32 -0.19 10.70
CA VAL A 125 -34.61 0.09 11.36
C VAL A 125 -34.66 -0.52 12.76
N LEU A 126 -33.86 -1.56 13.03
CA LEU A 126 -33.45 -1.88 14.40
C LEU A 126 -32.17 -1.11 14.67
N PRO A 127 -32.26 -0.03 15.44
CA PRO A 127 -31.09 0.77 15.73
C PRO A 127 -30.08 -0.05 16.54
N ALA A 128 -28.79 0.21 16.29
CA ALA A 128 -27.67 -0.50 16.91
C ALA A 128 -27.72 -0.51 18.47
N TRP A 129 -28.51 0.37 19.08
CA TRP A 129 -28.72 0.45 20.53
C TRP A 129 -29.44 -0.75 21.16
N VAL A 130 -30.04 -1.66 20.39
CA VAL A 130 -30.62 -2.90 20.95
C VAL A 130 -29.53 -3.90 21.39
N LEU A 131 -28.28 -3.74 20.93
CA LEU A 131 -27.19 -4.71 21.14
C LEU A 131 -25.90 -4.11 21.75
N THR A 132 -25.88 -2.83 22.14
CA THR A 132 -24.73 -2.20 22.81
C THR A 132 -24.87 -2.20 24.34
N PRO A 133 -23.81 -2.47 25.12
CA PRO A 133 -23.86 -2.52 26.58
C PRO A 133 -24.13 -1.17 27.29
N SER A 134 -24.24 -0.06 26.56
CA SER A 134 -24.48 1.30 27.10
C SER A 134 -25.96 1.75 27.13
N TYR A 135 -26.91 0.83 26.88
CA TYR A 135 -28.35 1.12 26.95
C TYR A 135 -28.93 0.85 28.35
N ASP A 136 -29.43 1.89 29.02
CA ASP A 136 -30.08 1.78 30.33
C ASP A 136 -31.61 1.62 30.18
N ARG A 137 -32.07 0.38 30.31
CA ARG A 137 -33.48 -0.01 30.22
C ARG A 137 -34.36 0.64 31.28
N VAL A 138 -33.87 0.79 32.50
CA VAL A 138 -34.68 1.28 33.62
C VAL A 138 -34.88 2.78 33.48
N LYS A 139 -33.81 3.50 33.14
CA LYS A 139 -33.83 4.95 32.92
C LYS A 139 -34.67 5.34 31.70
N SER A 140 -34.61 4.58 30.61
CA SER A 140 -35.43 4.81 29.41
C SER A 140 -36.92 4.61 29.67
N LEU A 141 -37.28 3.60 30.48
CA LEU A 141 -38.66 3.32 30.84
C LEU A 141 -39.27 4.41 31.74
N LEU A 142 -38.47 4.95 32.67
CA LEU A 142 -38.89 6.02 33.59
C LEU A 142 -39.06 7.37 32.89
N GLN A 143 -38.33 7.62 31.80
CA GLN A 143 -38.31 8.91 31.12
C GLN A 143 -39.20 8.98 29.88
N GLY A 144 -39.76 7.85 29.42
CA GLY A 144 -40.60 7.80 28.22
C GLY A 144 -39.85 8.14 26.92
N LYS A 145 -38.52 8.18 26.96
CA LYS A 145 -37.62 8.43 25.83
C LYS A 145 -36.30 7.67 26.07
N PRO A 146 -35.56 7.29 25.00
CA PRO A 146 -34.31 6.55 25.14
C PRO A 146 -33.29 7.33 25.97
N ALA A 147 -32.66 6.66 26.92
CA ALA A 147 -31.57 7.18 27.74
C ALA A 147 -30.31 6.30 27.54
N GLY A 148 -29.30 6.89 26.88
CA GLY A 148 -28.12 6.17 26.37
C GLY A 148 -28.31 5.65 24.93
N GLY A 149 -27.21 5.33 24.23
CA GLY A 149 -27.27 4.66 22.93
C GLY A 149 -27.31 5.53 21.65
N LEU A 150 -26.90 6.80 21.69
CA LEU A 150 -26.71 7.60 20.46
C LEU A 150 -25.29 7.44 19.93
N TRP A 151 -25.02 6.29 19.30
CA TRP A 151 -23.74 6.04 18.61
C TRP A 151 -23.80 6.33 17.11
N PHE A 152 -24.99 6.31 16.50
CA PHE A 152 -25.23 6.54 15.07
C PHE A 152 -26.57 7.28 14.92
N ASN A 153 -26.55 8.53 14.45
CA ASN A 153 -27.78 9.24 14.06
C ASN A 153 -28.08 8.80 12.63
N LEU A 154 -29.09 7.95 12.45
CA LEU A 154 -29.54 7.53 11.12
C LEU A 154 -30.09 8.75 10.38
N GLY A 155 -29.39 9.19 9.35
CA GLY A 155 -29.94 10.10 8.35
C GLY A 155 -31.13 9.44 7.64
N ALA A 156 -32.08 10.25 7.18
CA ALA A 156 -33.22 9.73 6.42
C ALA A 156 -32.73 9.12 5.09
N GLU A 157 -33.20 7.92 4.77
CA GLU A 157 -33.04 7.32 3.43
C GLU A 157 -33.76 8.20 2.41
N LEU A 158 -32.99 8.89 1.56
CA LEU A 158 -33.46 9.34 0.26
C LEU A 158 -33.28 8.18 -0.73
N GLU A 159 -34.10 8.07 -1.78
CA GLU A 159 -33.95 7.01 -2.79
C GLU A 159 -32.64 7.20 -3.56
N PHE A 160 -31.56 6.56 -3.07
CA PHE A 160 -30.18 6.88 -3.42
C PHE A 160 -29.71 6.43 -4.82
N ASP A 161 -30.39 5.51 -5.51
CA ASP A 161 -29.86 4.97 -6.78
C ASP A 161 -29.91 5.99 -7.95
N ASP A 162 -30.84 6.96 -7.92
CA ASP A 162 -31.00 7.96 -8.98
C ASP A 162 -30.33 9.32 -8.68
N GLU A 163 -30.12 9.68 -7.41
CA GLU A 163 -29.50 10.96 -7.02
C GLU A 163 -28.03 11.02 -7.44
N HIS A 164 -27.25 9.95 -7.23
CA HIS A 164 -25.81 9.93 -7.56
C HIS A 164 -25.51 10.06 -9.05
N ARG A 165 -26.45 9.66 -9.93
CA ARG A 165 -26.30 9.86 -11.39
C ARG A 165 -26.19 11.33 -11.74
N GLN A 166 -26.75 12.23 -10.92
CA GLN A 166 -26.67 13.67 -11.13
C GLN A 166 -25.27 14.24 -10.86
N ASP A 167 -24.46 13.55 -10.06
CA ASP A 167 -23.07 13.94 -9.76
C ASP A 167 -22.10 13.57 -10.90
N SER A 168 -22.53 12.72 -11.82
CA SER A 168 -21.81 12.47 -13.07
C SER A 168 -21.94 13.65 -14.03
N PRO A 169 -20.90 13.98 -14.83
CA PRO A 169 -20.99 14.97 -15.89
C PRO A 169 -22.17 14.72 -16.84
N ALA A 170 -22.95 15.76 -17.12
CA ALA A 170 -24.04 15.72 -18.09
C ALA A 170 -23.53 15.44 -19.51
N THR A 171 -22.37 16.01 -19.85
CA THR A 171 -21.66 15.72 -21.10
C THR A 171 -21.09 14.32 -21.05
N ARG A 172 -21.43 13.50 -22.06
CA ARG A 172 -20.98 12.11 -22.20
C ARG A 172 -19.99 11.90 -23.35
N THR A 173 -19.54 12.99 -23.98
CA THR A 173 -18.42 12.93 -24.93
C THR A 173 -17.14 12.60 -24.18
N ALA A 174 -16.29 11.78 -24.78
CA ALA A 174 -14.99 11.40 -24.21
C ALA A 174 -13.88 11.52 -25.26
N SER A 175 -12.65 11.55 -24.80
CA SER A 175 -11.47 11.59 -25.65
C SER A 175 -10.28 10.92 -24.97
N ILE A 176 -9.11 10.92 -25.60
CA ILE A 176 -7.83 10.71 -24.94
C ILE A 176 -6.96 11.93 -25.28
N HIS A 177 -6.79 12.84 -24.33
CA HIS A 177 -5.86 13.96 -24.45
C HIS A 177 -4.55 13.58 -23.76
N MET A 178 -3.44 13.61 -24.49
CA MET A 178 -2.11 13.26 -24.00
C MET A 178 -1.35 14.52 -23.61
N GLN A 179 -0.93 14.64 -22.36
CA GLN A 179 -0.10 15.74 -21.89
C GLN A 179 1.38 15.44 -22.11
N GLY A 180 2.12 16.41 -22.66
CA GLY A 180 3.58 16.37 -22.77
C GLY A 180 4.15 15.60 -23.96
N LEU A 181 3.35 14.84 -24.72
CA LEU A 181 3.81 14.07 -25.88
C LEU A 181 3.40 14.69 -27.22
N GLN A 182 4.24 14.54 -28.24
CA GLN A 182 3.99 15.08 -29.57
C GLN A 182 2.91 14.26 -30.31
N TYR A 183 1.82 14.91 -30.73
CA TYR A 183 0.86 14.32 -31.66
C TYR A 183 1.20 14.65 -33.12
N LEU A 184 1.00 13.69 -34.02
CA LEU A 184 1.34 13.83 -35.44
C LEU A 184 0.31 14.64 -36.26
N ALA A 185 -0.90 14.83 -35.72
CA ALA A 185 -1.97 15.56 -36.37
C ALA A 185 -2.88 16.23 -35.33
N GLN A 186 -3.44 17.40 -35.65
CA GLN A 186 -4.35 18.13 -34.76
C GLN A 186 -5.57 17.30 -34.32
N LYS A 187 -6.03 16.36 -35.15
CA LYS A 187 -7.14 15.44 -34.80
C LYS A 187 -6.79 14.46 -33.67
N SER A 188 -5.51 14.35 -33.30
CA SER A 188 -5.02 13.50 -32.21
C SER A 188 -4.90 14.25 -30.87
N ASP A 189 -5.31 15.52 -30.82
CA ASP A 189 -5.21 16.35 -29.62
C ASP A 189 -6.11 15.84 -28.49
N GLY A 190 -7.27 15.27 -28.80
CA GLY A 190 -8.23 14.83 -27.78
C GLY A 190 -9.03 15.98 -27.15
N ALA A 191 -9.01 17.18 -27.73
CA ALA A 191 -9.75 18.35 -27.26
C ALA A 191 -10.56 19.02 -28.40
N TRP A 192 -11.38 20.00 -28.02
CA TRP A 192 -12.07 20.90 -28.96
C TRP A 192 -11.73 22.35 -28.63
N VAL A 193 -10.60 22.83 -29.18
CA VAL A 193 -10.02 24.13 -28.85
C VAL A 193 -10.24 25.13 -29.99
N GLY A 194 -10.87 26.26 -29.70
CA GLY A 194 -11.07 27.34 -30.66
C GLY A 194 -11.81 26.90 -31.94
N THR A 195 -11.19 27.13 -33.10
CA THR A 195 -11.73 26.74 -34.41
C THR A 195 -11.14 25.43 -34.94
N ASN A 196 -10.38 24.69 -34.14
CA ASN A 196 -9.83 23.39 -34.55
C ASN A 196 -10.96 22.38 -34.74
N VAL A 197 -10.75 21.40 -35.61
CA VAL A 197 -11.67 20.27 -35.76
C VAL A 197 -11.73 19.53 -34.43
N SER A 198 -12.95 19.32 -33.92
CA SER A 198 -13.15 18.57 -32.67
C SER A 198 -12.55 17.18 -32.80
N SER A 199 -11.79 16.79 -31.79
CA SER A 199 -11.29 15.42 -31.62
C SER A 199 -12.00 14.69 -30.49
N LEU A 200 -13.09 15.25 -29.96
CA LEU A 200 -13.96 14.59 -28.99
C LEU A 200 -14.87 13.56 -29.67
N VAL A 201 -15.22 12.50 -28.95
CA VAL A 201 -16.03 11.39 -29.47
C VAL A 201 -17.34 11.30 -28.69
N SER A 202 -18.46 11.38 -29.39
CA SER A 202 -19.80 11.16 -28.81
C SER A 202 -20.02 9.68 -28.44
N PRO A 203 -20.91 9.38 -27.49
CA PRO A 203 -21.30 8.00 -27.17
C PRO A 203 -21.63 7.19 -28.43
N GLY A 204 -21.02 6.02 -28.58
CA GLY A 204 -21.15 5.12 -29.73
C GLY A 204 -20.24 5.46 -30.91
N GLY A 205 -19.56 6.60 -30.88
CA GLY A 205 -18.55 6.96 -31.87
C GLY A 205 -17.19 6.32 -31.61
N SER A 206 -16.31 6.44 -32.59
CA SER A 206 -14.90 6.09 -32.48
C SER A 206 -14.00 7.07 -33.24
N THR A 207 -12.72 7.12 -32.87
CA THR A 207 -11.69 7.88 -33.57
C THR A 207 -10.32 7.21 -33.44
N LYS A 208 -9.32 7.75 -34.13
CA LYS A 208 -7.92 7.32 -34.00
C LYS A 208 -7.05 8.47 -33.53
N TYR A 209 -6.37 8.25 -32.42
CA TYR A 209 -5.31 9.15 -31.92
C TYR A 209 -3.95 8.54 -32.22
N THR A 210 -2.99 9.38 -32.63
CA THR A 210 -1.62 8.95 -32.92
C THR A 210 -0.61 9.91 -32.30
N TRP A 211 0.30 9.36 -31.50
CA TRP A 211 1.39 10.06 -30.84
C TRP A 211 2.75 9.47 -31.19
N TYR A 212 3.79 10.30 -31.15
CA TYR A 212 5.19 9.91 -31.32
C TYR A 212 5.89 9.91 -29.97
N ALA A 213 6.46 8.77 -29.59
CA ALA A 213 7.20 8.60 -28.36
C ALA A 213 8.63 9.16 -28.51
N ASP A 214 8.83 10.46 -28.31
CA ASP A 214 10.10 11.14 -28.60
C ASP A 214 11.14 11.02 -27.47
N HIS A 215 10.72 10.82 -26.22
CA HIS A 215 11.63 10.67 -25.08
C HIS A 215 11.06 9.77 -23.97
N GLU A 216 11.96 9.15 -23.21
CA GLU A 216 11.61 8.31 -22.05
C GLU A 216 10.94 9.13 -20.96
N GLY A 217 9.94 8.53 -20.29
CA GLY A 217 9.20 9.21 -19.23
C GLY A 217 7.83 8.59 -19.04
N VAL A 218 7.02 9.25 -18.22
CA VAL A 218 5.61 8.91 -18.03
C VAL A 218 4.76 10.12 -18.41
N PHE A 219 3.69 9.87 -19.16
CA PHE A 219 2.82 10.89 -19.72
C PHE A 219 1.39 10.64 -19.26
N PHE A 220 0.76 11.70 -18.75
CA PHE A 220 -0.62 11.66 -18.28
C PHE A 220 -1.58 11.77 -19.46
N PHE A 221 -2.60 10.92 -19.48
CA PHE A 221 -3.75 11.14 -20.36
C PHE A 221 -5.07 11.07 -19.62
N TYR A 222 -6.03 11.86 -20.10
CA TYR A 222 -7.38 11.95 -19.55
C TYR A 222 -8.36 12.43 -20.61
N SER A 223 -9.65 12.43 -20.29
CA SER A 223 -10.68 12.94 -21.18
C SER A 223 -10.85 14.45 -21.01
N MET A 224 -10.76 15.19 -22.11
CA MET A 224 -11.16 16.60 -22.17
C MET A 224 -12.62 16.79 -22.58
N GLY A 225 -13.41 15.72 -22.67
CA GLY A 225 -14.83 15.81 -23.01
C GLY A 225 -15.68 16.47 -21.92
N ALA A 226 -15.25 16.41 -20.66
CA ALA A 226 -15.91 17.07 -19.54
C ALA A 226 -14.89 17.44 -18.45
N SER A 227 -14.18 18.56 -18.61
CA SER A 227 -12.99 18.88 -17.80
C SER A 227 -13.24 19.60 -16.47
N PHE A 228 -14.44 20.15 -16.22
CA PHE A 228 -14.69 21.03 -15.05
C PHE A 228 -15.75 20.52 -14.05
N GLY A 229 -16.60 19.55 -14.42
CA GLY A 229 -17.58 18.96 -13.49
C GLY A 229 -18.56 19.94 -12.83
N GLY A 230 -19.26 19.48 -11.78
CA GLY A 230 -19.97 20.36 -10.85
C GLY A 230 -18.98 20.94 -9.84
N GLN A 231 -19.16 22.21 -9.45
CA GLN A 231 -18.29 22.98 -8.53
C GLN A 231 -16.81 23.19 -8.96
N GLY A 232 -16.37 22.66 -10.10
CA GLY A 232 -14.97 22.77 -10.55
C GLY A 232 -14.13 21.51 -10.31
N ASP A 233 -14.75 20.43 -9.81
CA ASP A 233 -14.09 19.20 -9.36
C ASP A 233 -13.62 18.29 -10.52
N GLY A 234 -12.95 18.82 -11.55
CA GLY A 234 -12.26 18.00 -12.58
C GLY A 234 -13.12 17.12 -13.50
N GLY A 235 -14.44 17.17 -13.39
CA GLY A 235 -15.39 16.51 -14.31
C GLY A 235 -15.18 15.01 -14.47
N SER A 236 -14.88 14.52 -15.68
CA SER A 236 -14.69 13.07 -15.89
C SER A 236 -13.45 12.50 -15.20
N THR A 237 -12.47 13.34 -14.86
CA THR A 237 -11.21 12.90 -14.25
C THR A 237 -11.41 12.39 -12.82
N VAL A 238 -12.19 13.08 -11.99
CA VAL A 238 -12.49 12.62 -10.61
C VAL A 238 -13.37 11.38 -10.54
N HIS A 239 -14.03 11.05 -11.66
CA HIS A 239 -14.74 9.78 -11.83
C HIS A 239 -13.82 8.65 -12.31
N GLY A 240 -12.53 8.91 -12.56
CA GLY A 240 -11.55 7.90 -12.97
C GLY A 240 -11.21 7.90 -14.46
N LEU A 241 -11.67 8.86 -15.27
CA LEU A 241 -11.38 8.84 -16.72
C LEU A 241 -9.97 9.39 -17.04
N PHE A 242 -8.95 8.67 -16.56
CA PHE A 242 -7.54 8.95 -16.76
C PHE A 242 -6.67 7.68 -16.89
N GLY A 243 -5.42 7.85 -17.30
CA GLY A 243 -4.43 6.79 -17.40
C GLY A 243 -3.02 7.30 -17.68
N ALA A 244 -2.12 6.38 -17.99
CA ALA A 244 -0.69 6.62 -18.17
C ALA A 244 -0.19 6.07 -19.51
N LEU A 245 0.67 6.83 -20.19
CA LEU A 245 1.55 6.29 -21.24
C LEU A 245 2.98 6.33 -20.72
N ASN A 246 3.57 5.15 -20.47
CA ASN A 246 4.97 5.04 -20.10
C ASN A 246 5.80 4.87 -21.39
N VAL A 247 6.72 5.80 -21.62
CA VAL A 247 7.68 5.71 -22.71
C VAL A 247 8.98 5.13 -22.19
N GLU A 248 9.32 3.97 -22.73
CA GLU A 248 10.41 3.12 -22.29
C GLU A 248 11.67 3.30 -23.13
N PRO A 249 12.84 2.85 -22.63
CA PRO A 249 14.07 2.86 -23.40
C PRO A 249 13.91 2.25 -24.79
N ALA A 250 14.58 2.86 -25.77
CA ALA A 250 14.56 2.40 -27.15
C ALA A 250 15.00 0.93 -27.25
N GLY A 251 14.21 0.12 -27.96
CA GLY A 251 14.50 -1.30 -28.18
C GLY A 251 14.12 -2.23 -27.02
N SER A 252 13.55 -1.72 -25.93
CA SER A 252 13.14 -2.56 -24.81
C SER A 252 11.93 -3.45 -25.13
N SER A 253 11.84 -4.58 -24.41
CA SER A 253 10.70 -5.48 -24.34
C SER A 253 10.00 -5.34 -22.99
N TRP A 254 8.68 -5.55 -22.97
CA TRP A 254 7.85 -5.32 -21.78
C TRP A 254 6.99 -6.54 -21.47
N TYR A 255 7.02 -6.95 -20.21
CA TYR A 255 6.27 -8.10 -19.71
C TYR A 255 5.46 -7.72 -18.47
N ARG A 256 4.34 -8.40 -18.23
CA ARG A 256 3.55 -8.25 -17.00
C ARG A 256 4.42 -8.56 -15.77
N SER A 257 4.33 -7.73 -14.74
CA SER A 257 5.11 -7.85 -13.49
C SER A 257 4.50 -8.85 -12.50
N GLN A 258 3.17 -8.97 -12.51
CA GLN A 258 2.39 -9.83 -11.63
C GLN A 258 1.28 -10.53 -12.40
N VAL A 259 1.01 -11.78 -12.06
CA VAL A 259 -0.03 -12.61 -12.69
C VAL A 259 -0.64 -13.60 -11.70
N THR A 260 -1.66 -14.35 -12.13
CA THR A 260 -2.16 -15.47 -11.33
C THR A 260 -1.16 -16.62 -11.31
N GLY A 261 -1.14 -17.45 -10.26
CA GLY A 261 -0.30 -18.65 -10.23
C GLY A 261 -0.59 -19.62 -11.39
N LYS A 262 -1.83 -19.67 -11.88
CA LYS A 262 -2.21 -20.46 -13.07
C LYS A 262 -1.51 -19.93 -14.34
N THR A 263 -1.42 -18.60 -14.49
CA THR A 263 -0.73 -17.99 -15.62
C THR A 263 0.77 -18.23 -15.54
N LEU A 264 1.39 -18.09 -14.37
CA LEU A 264 2.81 -18.37 -14.17
C LEU A 264 3.15 -19.85 -14.45
N GLU A 265 2.31 -20.79 -14.02
CA GLU A 265 2.51 -22.21 -14.33
C GLU A 265 2.39 -22.47 -15.84
N ALA A 266 1.43 -21.81 -16.52
CA ALA A 266 1.22 -21.99 -17.96
C ALA A 266 2.40 -21.52 -18.83
N VAL A 267 3.25 -20.64 -18.31
CA VAL A 267 4.48 -20.15 -18.98
C VAL A 267 5.76 -20.85 -18.49
N THR A 268 5.63 -21.75 -17.51
CA THR A 268 6.75 -22.52 -16.97
C THR A 268 7.04 -23.71 -17.89
N GLN A 269 8.21 -23.71 -18.53
CA GLN A 269 8.65 -24.76 -19.46
C GLN A 269 9.25 -25.97 -18.74
N SER A 270 10.01 -25.70 -17.68
CA SER A 270 10.62 -26.71 -16.80
C SER A 270 10.93 -26.08 -15.44
N ARG A 271 11.55 -26.83 -14.53
CA ARG A 271 11.99 -26.32 -13.24
C ARG A 271 13.50 -26.49 -13.08
N ASN A 272 14.14 -25.48 -12.49
CA ASN A 272 15.52 -25.55 -12.08
C ASN A 272 15.69 -26.58 -10.95
N PRO A 273 16.92 -27.05 -10.68
CA PRO A 273 17.19 -28.01 -9.60
C PRO A 273 16.73 -27.58 -8.19
N ASP A 274 16.57 -26.28 -7.94
CA ASP A 274 16.05 -25.73 -6.68
C ASP A 274 14.52 -25.57 -6.66
N GLY A 275 13.83 -25.97 -7.73
CA GLY A 275 12.37 -25.93 -7.87
C GLY A 275 11.82 -24.64 -8.49
N THR A 276 12.66 -23.61 -8.67
CA THR A 276 12.26 -22.35 -9.31
C THR A 276 11.92 -22.57 -10.80
N PRO A 277 10.98 -21.80 -11.38
CA PRO A 277 10.52 -22.05 -12.75
C PRO A 277 11.52 -21.55 -13.81
N VAL A 278 11.63 -22.30 -14.91
CA VAL A 278 12.18 -21.79 -16.17
C VAL A 278 11.02 -21.26 -17.00
N ILE A 279 11.04 -19.96 -17.27
CA ILE A 279 9.91 -19.20 -17.84
C ILE A 279 10.18 -18.89 -19.31
N ASP A 280 9.18 -19.15 -20.14
CA ASP A 280 9.09 -18.62 -21.50
C ASP A 280 8.14 -17.41 -21.51
N TYR A 281 8.72 -16.23 -21.71
CA TYR A 281 8.01 -14.96 -21.64
C TYR A 281 7.12 -14.69 -22.86
N GLU A 282 7.26 -15.48 -23.93
CA GLU A 282 6.59 -15.30 -25.21
C GLU A 282 5.41 -16.28 -25.42
N VAL A 283 5.08 -17.09 -24.42
CA VAL A 283 3.95 -18.04 -24.49
C VAL A 283 2.64 -17.30 -24.74
N LYS A 284 1.82 -17.90 -25.61
CA LYS A 284 0.49 -17.42 -25.99
C LYS A 284 -0.57 -18.44 -25.57
N ASP A 285 -1.76 -17.95 -25.26
CA ASP A 285 -2.92 -18.80 -25.05
C ASP A 285 -3.48 -19.35 -26.37
N ALA A 286 -4.56 -20.15 -26.28
CA ALA A 286 -5.22 -20.75 -27.45
C ALA A 286 -5.81 -19.73 -28.43
N SER A 287 -6.04 -18.48 -28.00
CA SER A 287 -6.50 -17.38 -28.85
C SER A 287 -5.36 -16.62 -29.52
N GLY A 288 -4.11 -16.96 -29.20
CA GLY A 288 -2.92 -16.24 -29.65
C GLY A 288 -2.60 -15.00 -28.81
N ARG A 289 -3.31 -14.77 -27.70
CA ARG A 289 -3.01 -13.66 -26.77
C ARG A 289 -1.78 -14.03 -25.93
N PRO A 290 -0.75 -13.19 -25.88
CA PRO A 290 0.41 -13.44 -25.02
C PRO A 290 0.00 -13.53 -23.55
N LEU A 291 0.63 -14.41 -22.78
CA LEU A 291 0.34 -14.55 -21.34
C LEU A 291 1.12 -13.54 -20.49
N LEU A 292 2.37 -13.25 -20.86
CA LEU A 292 3.25 -12.28 -20.17
C LEU A 292 3.63 -11.08 -21.02
N ALA A 293 3.99 -11.26 -22.30
CA ALA A 293 4.37 -10.13 -23.16
C ALA A 293 3.22 -9.13 -23.31
N ILE A 294 3.51 -7.84 -23.14
CA ILE A 294 2.48 -6.77 -23.25
C ILE A 294 2.06 -6.56 -24.70
N LEU A 295 3.01 -6.74 -25.63
CA LEU A 295 2.78 -6.66 -27.07
C LEU A 295 2.56 -8.04 -27.68
N ASP A 296 1.68 -8.13 -28.67
CA ASP A 296 1.64 -9.28 -29.57
C ASP A 296 2.60 -9.12 -30.76
N SER A 297 2.69 -10.15 -31.61
CA SER A 297 3.56 -10.17 -32.79
C SER A 297 3.17 -9.16 -33.87
N SER A 298 2.00 -8.52 -33.77
CA SER A 298 1.57 -7.43 -34.65
C SER A 298 1.81 -6.04 -34.06
N ASN A 299 2.53 -5.98 -32.93
CA ASN A 299 2.75 -4.77 -32.14
C ASN A 299 1.46 -4.16 -31.59
N ALA A 300 0.42 -4.97 -31.35
CA ALA A 300 -0.76 -4.53 -30.63
C ALA A 300 -0.57 -4.73 -29.13
N ILE A 301 -0.93 -3.72 -28.33
CA ILE A 301 -0.94 -3.77 -26.86
C ILE A 301 -2.11 -4.66 -26.42
N ARG A 302 -1.81 -5.75 -25.72
CA ARG A 302 -2.78 -6.74 -25.22
C ARG A 302 -2.96 -6.74 -23.71
N HIS A 303 -2.14 -5.96 -23.01
CA HIS A 303 -2.15 -5.87 -21.55
C HIS A 303 -1.93 -4.41 -21.14
N GLY A 304 -2.70 -3.96 -20.15
CA GLY A 304 -2.78 -2.56 -19.71
C GLY A 304 -2.28 -2.36 -18.28
N ASP A 305 -1.44 -3.27 -17.80
CA ASP A 305 -1.02 -3.42 -16.40
C ASP A 305 -0.24 -2.19 -15.93
N LEU A 306 -0.55 -1.72 -14.72
CA LEU A 306 0.19 -0.62 -14.06
C LEU A 306 1.66 -0.99 -13.83
N GLU A 307 1.93 -2.28 -13.64
CA GLU A 307 3.22 -2.84 -13.25
C GLU A 307 3.81 -3.67 -14.40
N ALA A 308 5.09 -3.45 -14.74
CA ALA A 308 5.75 -4.16 -15.82
C ALA A 308 7.22 -4.49 -15.53
N LEU A 309 7.75 -5.46 -16.28
CA LEU A 309 9.18 -5.73 -16.40
C LEU A 309 9.66 -5.11 -17.71
N ILE A 310 10.63 -4.21 -17.64
CA ILE A 310 11.23 -3.59 -18.81
C ILE A 310 12.62 -4.18 -18.96
N THR A 311 12.97 -4.68 -20.16
CA THR A 311 14.24 -5.40 -20.38
C THR A 311 14.77 -5.20 -21.80
N GLY A 312 16.04 -5.52 -22.05
CA GLY A 312 16.61 -5.63 -23.39
C GLY A 312 17.08 -4.32 -24.02
N TYR A 313 17.22 -3.24 -23.24
CA TYR A 313 17.81 -1.98 -23.71
C TYR A 313 19.26 -1.82 -23.27
N GLU A 314 20.01 -1.04 -24.04
CA GLU A 314 21.43 -0.74 -23.76
C GLU A 314 21.63 0.61 -23.08
N ARG A 315 20.71 1.56 -23.28
CA ARG A 315 20.80 2.94 -22.80
C ARG A 315 19.44 3.44 -22.34
N THR A 316 19.45 4.33 -21.36
CA THR A 316 18.27 4.96 -20.77
C THR A 316 18.58 6.40 -20.38
N VAL A 317 17.60 7.31 -20.45
CA VAL A 317 17.79 8.74 -20.12
C VAL A 317 18.12 8.97 -18.65
N MET A 318 17.74 8.05 -17.75
CA MET A 318 18.05 8.16 -16.33
C MET A 318 19.57 8.09 -16.08
N GLY A 319 20.33 7.46 -17.00
CA GLY A 319 21.78 7.56 -17.04
C GLY A 319 22.52 6.96 -15.84
N THR A 320 21.91 6.04 -15.09
CA THR A 320 22.37 5.71 -13.74
C THR A 320 23.34 4.54 -13.67
N LYS A 321 24.55 4.81 -13.17
CA LYS A 321 25.39 3.79 -12.54
C LYS A 321 24.85 3.40 -11.14
N THR A 322 24.00 4.25 -10.57
CA THR A 322 23.52 4.18 -9.18
C THR A 322 22.26 3.34 -8.95
N SER A 323 21.40 3.10 -9.94
CA SER A 323 20.31 2.11 -9.81
C SER A 323 20.70 0.74 -10.35
N ILE A 324 21.87 0.64 -11.00
CA ILE A 324 22.40 -0.59 -11.60
C ILE A 324 21.38 -1.16 -12.58
N ASP A 325 20.83 -0.27 -13.38
CA ASP A 325 19.97 -0.67 -14.45
C ASP A 325 20.83 -1.15 -15.63
N THR A 326 21.16 -2.44 -15.61
CA THR A 326 21.94 -3.13 -16.65
C THR A 326 21.04 -3.69 -17.75
N GLY A 327 20.14 -2.86 -18.26
CA GLY A 327 19.22 -3.25 -19.32
C GLY A 327 17.99 -4.01 -18.85
N SER A 328 17.65 -3.93 -17.55
CA SER A 328 16.34 -4.36 -17.05
C SER A 328 15.95 -3.71 -15.72
N PHE A 329 14.70 -3.25 -15.58
CA PHE A 329 14.10 -2.80 -14.33
C PHE A 329 12.65 -3.27 -14.20
N ARG A 330 12.14 -3.26 -12.97
CA ARG A 330 10.73 -3.40 -12.65
C ARG A 330 10.10 -2.01 -12.55
N GLU A 331 9.00 -1.81 -13.27
CA GLU A 331 8.26 -0.56 -13.34
C GLU A 331 7.02 -0.62 -12.46
N PHE A 332 6.84 0.40 -11.62
CA PHE A 332 5.62 0.66 -10.86
C PHE A 332 4.95 1.94 -11.37
N THR A 333 3.64 1.91 -11.65
CA THR A 333 2.90 3.12 -12.05
C THR A 333 1.97 3.55 -10.92
N ALA A 334 2.20 4.74 -10.36
CA ALA A 334 1.43 5.28 -9.24
C ALA A 334 0.72 6.58 -9.66
N ILE A 335 -0.59 6.51 -9.88
CA ILE A 335 -1.43 7.65 -10.24
C ILE A 335 -2.17 8.15 -9.01
N TYR A 336 -1.80 9.33 -8.53
CA TYR A 336 -2.42 10.02 -7.41
C TYR A 336 -3.66 10.75 -7.91
N HIS A 337 -4.80 10.57 -7.26
CA HIS A 337 -6.05 11.25 -7.59
C HIS A 337 -6.74 11.76 -6.33
N ASP A 338 -7.25 12.98 -6.43
CA ASP A 338 -7.97 13.71 -5.38
C ASP A 338 -9.40 14.00 -5.82
N GLU A 339 -10.18 14.59 -4.92
CA GLU A 339 -11.58 14.97 -5.15
C GLU A 339 -12.47 13.80 -5.64
N ILE A 340 -12.13 12.58 -5.19
CA ILE A 340 -12.79 11.37 -5.65
C ILE A 340 -14.28 11.42 -5.32
N LYS A 341 -15.11 10.93 -6.23
CA LYS A 341 -16.54 10.75 -5.94
C LYS A 341 -16.74 9.40 -5.27
N ALA A 342 -16.95 9.44 -3.96
CA ALA A 342 -17.16 8.25 -3.14
C ALA A 342 -18.46 8.36 -2.36
N VAL A 343 -19.27 7.30 -2.40
CA VAL A 343 -20.22 6.99 -1.34
C VAL A 343 -19.42 6.33 -0.22
N GLN A 344 -19.43 6.93 0.97
CA GLN A 344 -18.69 6.41 2.12
C GLN A 344 -19.30 5.12 2.67
N ALA A 345 -18.46 4.25 3.24
CA ALA A 345 -18.92 3.03 3.91
C ALA A 345 -19.77 3.30 5.18
N PHE A 346 -19.64 4.49 5.78
CA PHE A 346 -20.34 4.91 6.99
C PHE A 346 -20.87 6.34 6.87
N ASP A 347 -22.12 6.56 7.28
CA ASP A 347 -22.78 7.87 7.21
C ASP A 347 -22.03 8.96 7.99
N GLU A 348 -21.36 8.61 9.09
CA GLU A 348 -20.53 9.53 9.86
C GLU A 348 -19.45 10.21 9.02
N LEU A 349 -18.83 9.47 8.09
CA LEU A 349 -17.74 9.98 7.25
C LEU A 349 -18.27 10.91 6.15
N GLU A 350 -19.54 10.75 5.77
CA GLU A 350 -20.22 11.60 4.80
C GLU A 350 -20.69 12.91 5.45
N TRP A 351 -21.42 12.81 6.57
CA TRP A 351 -22.21 13.93 7.08
C TRP A 351 -21.63 14.65 8.28
N ASN A 352 -20.66 14.05 9.00
CA ASN A 352 -20.06 14.69 10.16
C ASN A 352 -18.74 15.40 9.77
N PRO A 353 -18.70 16.75 9.82
CA PRO A 353 -17.51 17.50 9.43
C PRO A 353 -16.28 17.20 10.28
N THR A 354 -16.45 16.68 11.51
CA THR A 354 -15.32 16.25 12.35
C THR A 354 -14.53 15.09 11.74
N PHE A 355 -15.13 14.29 10.84
CA PHE A 355 -14.48 13.14 10.22
C PHE A 355 -14.13 13.32 8.75
N HIS A 356 -14.38 14.49 8.17
CA HIS A 356 -14.07 14.73 6.77
C HIS A 356 -12.58 14.59 6.45
N SER A 357 -11.69 14.84 7.41
CA SER A 357 -10.24 14.67 7.23
C SER A 357 -9.75 13.22 7.30
N VAL A 358 -10.64 12.24 7.53
CA VAL A 358 -10.31 10.82 7.65
C VAL A 358 -11.25 9.90 6.86
N ARG A 359 -12.12 10.47 6.02
CA ARG A 359 -13.01 9.75 5.10
C ARG A 359 -12.25 9.17 3.91
N ASP A 360 -12.86 8.28 3.13
CA ASP A 360 -12.25 7.86 1.86
C ASP A 360 -12.38 8.99 0.83
N GLY A 361 -11.31 9.75 0.59
CA GLY A 361 -11.34 10.98 -0.21
C GLY A 361 -10.20 11.13 -1.24
N PHE A 362 -9.12 10.37 -1.06
CA PHE A 362 -7.93 10.47 -1.88
C PHE A 362 -7.37 9.09 -2.14
N GLY A 363 -6.80 8.84 -3.32
CA GLY A 363 -6.35 7.50 -3.66
C GLY A 363 -5.14 7.41 -4.56
N ILE A 364 -4.69 6.18 -4.73
CA ILE A 364 -3.65 5.78 -5.69
C ILE A 364 -4.21 4.66 -6.55
N ASN A 365 -4.20 4.82 -7.87
CA ASN A 365 -4.65 3.79 -8.82
C ASN A 365 -6.08 3.28 -8.55
N TYR A 366 -7.01 4.20 -8.23
CA TYR A 366 -8.36 3.94 -7.70
C TYR A 366 -8.43 3.21 -6.34
N GLY A 367 -7.33 2.79 -5.73
CA GLY A 367 -7.35 2.23 -4.37
C GLY A 367 -7.40 3.33 -3.32
N VAL A 368 -8.23 3.15 -2.28
CA VAL A 368 -8.36 4.06 -1.13
C VAL A 368 -8.52 3.24 0.14
N ALA A 369 -7.73 3.53 1.16
CA ALA A 369 -7.86 2.95 2.49
C ALA A 369 -7.77 4.07 3.53
N GLY A 370 -8.89 4.72 3.85
CA GLY A 370 -8.95 5.81 4.82
C GLY A 370 -9.04 5.32 6.27
N LEU A 371 -8.37 6.04 7.17
CA LEU A 371 -8.27 5.75 8.61
C LEU A 371 -9.65 5.66 9.27
N GLY A 372 -10.54 6.60 8.95
CA GLY A 372 -11.84 6.72 9.61
C GLY A 372 -12.73 5.50 9.39
N ALA A 373 -12.69 4.92 8.19
CA ALA A 373 -13.50 3.74 7.87
C ALA A 373 -13.06 2.53 8.70
N GLU A 374 -11.76 2.29 8.82
CA GLU A 374 -11.21 1.16 9.58
C GLU A 374 -11.45 1.31 11.09
N LEU A 375 -11.27 2.51 11.63
CA LEU A 375 -11.55 2.81 13.04
C LEU A 375 -13.03 2.61 13.37
N ILE A 376 -13.94 3.15 12.55
CA ILE A 376 -15.39 3.00 12.76
C ILE A 376 -15.80 1.53 12.60
N ALA A 377 -15.23 0.79 11.63
CA ALA A 377 -15.50 -0.63 11.44
C ALA A 377 -15.18 -1.47 12.69
N ASN A 378 -14.04 -1.20 13.34
CA ASN A 378 -13.66 -1.86 14.59
C ASN A 378 -14.70 -1.57 15.70
N ARG A 379 -15.08 -0.30 15.88
CA ARG A 379 -16.09 0.10 16.88
C ARG A 379 -17.46 -0.49 16.57
N ALA A 380 -17.82 -0.63 15.30
CA ALA A 380 -19.04 -1.26 14.83
C ALA A 380 -18.99 -2.80 14.84
N LYS A 381 -17.87 -3.40 15.25
CA LYS A 381 -17.67 -4.86 15.32
C LYS A 381 -17.83 -5.57 13.98
N ILE A 382 -17.34 -4.95 12.91
CA ILE A 382 -17.30 -5.53 11.56
C ILE A 382 -15.89 -5.52 10.99
N GLY A 383 -15.69 -6.28 9.91
CA GLY A 383 -14.40 -6.39 9.25
C GLY A 383 -13.37 -7.20 10.06
N PRO A 384 -12.09 -7.14 9.66
CA PRO A 384 -11.02 -7.98 10.19
C PRO A 384 -10.63 -7.62 11.63
N THR A 385 -10.77 -6.35 12.03
CA THR A 385 -10.36 -5.85 13.34
C THR A 385 -11.45 -5.88 14.41
N LYS A 386 -12.66 -6.39 14.09
CA LYS A 386 -13.83 -6.40 14.99
C LYS A 386 -13.56 -6.87 16.44
N ASP A 387 -12.64 -7.82 16.61
CA ASP A 387 -12.33 -8.40 17.91
C ASP A 387 -11.03 -7.82 18.52
N CYS A 388 -10.34 -6.92 17.82
CA CYS A 388 -9.11 -6.25 18.26
C CYS A 388 -9.43 -5.12 19.24
N VAL A 389 -9.20 -5.38 20.52
CA VAL A 389 -9.46 -4.43 21.61
C VAL A 389 -8.33 -3.42 21.82
N THR A 390 -7.14 -3.71 21.32
CA THR A 390 -5.96 -2.83 21.37
C THR A 390 -5.78 -1.99 20.09
N CYS A 391 -6.68 -2.15 19.11
CA CYS A 391 -6.74 -1.33 17.91
C CYS A 391 -7.61 -0.10 18.24
N GLU A 392 -7.12 0.75 19.11
CA GLU A 392 -7.85 1.80 19.82
C GLU A 392 -8.08 3.02 18.94
N TYR A 393 -7.06 3.44 18.17
CA TYR A 393 -7.12 4.64 17.35
C TYR A 393 -6.39 4.51 16.00
N GLU A 394 -5.32 5.28 15.75
CA GLU A 394 -4.66 5.35 14.43
C GLU A 394 -3.52 4.35 14.26
N GLU A 395 -3.02 3.78 15.36
CA GLU A 395 -1.80 3.00 15.39
C GLU A 395 -1.84 1.72 14.54
N PHE A 396 -3.03 1.14 14.35
CA PHE A 396 -3.21 -0.08 13.56
C PHE A 396 -3.51 0.18 12.07
N PHE A 397 -3.73 1.44 11.67
CA PHE A 397 -4.22 1.83 10.34
C PHE A 397 -3.40 1.25 9.19
N LEU A 398 -2.08 1.20 9.34
CA LEU A 398 -1.17 0.74 8.29
C LEU A 398 -0.87 -0.76 8.38
N GLU A 399 -1.36 -1.44 9.42
CA GLU A 399 -1.00 -2.82 9.71
C GLU A 399 -1.88 -3.83 8.97
N SER A 400 -1.29 -4.58 8.05
CA SER A 400 -1.94 -5.71 7.39
C SER A 400 -2.25 -6.85 8.36
N TRP A 401 -1.52 -7.00 9.48
CA TRP A 401 -1.86 -7.98 10.53
C TRP A 401 -3.25 -7.74 11.12
N ALA A 402 -3.61 -6.48 11.34
CA ALA A 402 -4.91 -6.08 11.84
C ALA A 402 -5.95 -6.02 10.72
N ASN A 403 -5.65 -5.34 9.61
CA ASN A 403 -6.60 -4.95 8.58
C ASN A 403 -6.64 -5.85 7.33
N GLY A 404 -5.60 -6.66 7.10
CA GLY A 404 -5.26 -7.13 5.75
C GLY A 404 -4.67 -6.00 4.89
N ASP A 405 -4.18 -6.34 3.70
CA ASP A 405 -3.57 -5.36 2.78
C ASP A 405 -4.56 -4.25 2.35
N PRO A 406 -4.07 -3.03 2.04
CA PRO A 406 -4.89 -1.86 1.80
C PRO A 406 -5.71 -1.92 0.50
N ALA A 407 -6.83 -1.20 0.50
CA ALA A 407 -7.76 -1.08 -0.62
C ALA A 407 -8.15 -2.44 -1.24
N MET A 408 -8.27 -3.46 -0.39
CA MET A 408 -8.59 -4.81 -0.85
C MET A 408 -10.06 -4.91 -1.26
N ASN A 409 -10.32 -5.43 -2.46
CA ASN A 409 -11.68 -5.73 -2.90
C ASN A 409 -12.06 -7.16 -2.53
N VAL A 410 -13.24 -7.34 -1.94
CA VAL A 410 -13.66 -8.63 -1.38
C VAL A 410 -15.06 -9.02 -1.84
N GLU A 411 -15.28 -10.33 -1.95
CA GLU A 411 -16.63 -10.87 -2.09
C GLU A 411 -17.31 -10.96 -0.71
N LYS A 412 -18.53 -10.46 -0.53
CA LYS A 412 -19.31 -10.54 0.72
C LYS A 412 -20.53 -11.45 0.58
N ASP A 413 -20.84 -12.22 1.62
CA ASP A 413 -22.08 -13.00 1.68
C ASP A 413 -23.32 -12.13 2.01
N ALA A 414 -24.50 -12.75 2.06
CA ALA A 414 -25.76 -12.05 2.36
C ALA A 414 -25.80 -11.40 3.76
N SER A 415 -24.92 -11.79 4.68
CA SER A 415 -24.77 -11.19 6.00
C SER A 415 -23.79 -10.00 6.01
N GLY A 416 -23.12 -9.74 4.88
CA GLY A 416 -22.13 -8.68 4.72
C GLY A 416 -20.71 -9.10 5.14
N LYS A 417 -20.47 -10.38 5.40
CA LYS A 417 -19.16 -10.92 5.79
C LYS A 417 -18.31 -11.20 4.55
N ALA A 418 -17.04 -10.78 4.54
CA ALA A 418 -16.11 -11.14 3.48
C ALA A 418 -15.87 -12.67 3.42
N THR A 419 -15.88 -13.22 2.20
CA THR A 419 -15.75 -14.65 1.92
C THR A 419 -14.49 -14.98 1.13
N GLN A 420 -14.04 -14.08 0.26
CA GLN A 420 -12.80 -14.18 -0.51
C GLN A 420 -12.34 -12.80 -0.97
N ALA A 421 -11.05 -12.63 -1.23
CA ALA A 421 -10.57 -11.48 -2.00
C ALA A 421 -10.88 -11.67 -3.49
N LEU A 422 -11.21 -10.59 -4.17
CA LEU A 422 -11.37 -10.56 -5.62
C LEU A 422 -10.03 -10.30 -6.30
N TYR A 423 -9.91 -10.66 -7.59
CA TYR A 423 -8.76 -10.35 -8.44
C TYR A 423 -7.42 -10.90 -7.90
N PRO A 424 -7.21 -12.23 -7.88
CA PRO A 424 -6.06 -12.84 -7.21
C PRO A 424 -4.67 -12.45 -7.74
N ASP A 425 -4.57 -11.84 -8.92
CA ASP A 425 -3.33 -11.28 -9.48
C ASP A 425 -3.09 -9.80 -9.14
N ASP A 426 -4.09 -9.07 -8.64
CA ASP A 426 -3.99 -7.69 -8.15
C ASP A 426 -5.12 -7.38 -7.12
N PRO A 427 -5.12 -8.03 -5.95
CA PRO A 427 -6.26 -7.92 -5.02
C PRO A 427 -6.28 -6.59 -4.23
N THR A 428 -5.13 -5.92 -4.09
CA THR A 428 -4.85 -4.86 -3.11
C THR A 428 -4.00 -3.72 -3.68
N ASN A 429 -3.80 -2.61 -2.96
CA ASN A 429 -2.89 -1.53 -3.39
C ASN A 429 -1.44 -1.82 -2.97
N VAL A 430 -0.87 -2.89 -3.52
CA VAL A 430 0.48 -3.36 -3.16
C VAL A 430 1.31 -3.57 -4.42
N HIS A 431 2.46 -2.92 -4.47
CA HIS A 431 3.52 -3.14 -5.46
C HIS A 431 4.46 -4.25 -4.96
N HIS A 432 4.90 -5.14 -5.85
CA HIS A 432 5.73 -6.29 -5.46
C HIS A 432 7.06 -6.32 -6.20
N SER A 433 8.14 -6.63 -5.48
CA SER A 433 9.44 -6.93 -6.07
C SER A 433 10.22 -7.96 -5.26
N TYR A 434 11.34 -8.43 -5.80
CA TYR A 434 12.29 -9.26 -5.07
C TYR A 434 13.47 -8.42 -4.58
N LEU A 435 14.13 -8.86 -3.51
CA LEU A 435 15.35 -8.23 -3.01
C LEU A 435 16.37 -7.97 -4.12
N GLY A 436 16.79 -6.70 -4.21
CA GLY A 436 17.73 -6.23 -5.20
C GLY A 436 17.16 -6.08 -6.62
N ASP A 437 15.87 -6.26 -6.90
CA ASP A 437 15.31 -5.87 -8.21
C ASP A 437 15.53 -4.35 -8.44
N PRO A 438 16.13 -3.91 -9.56
CA PRO A 438 16.13 -2.49 -9.94
C PRO A 438 14.69 -2.04 -10.17
N VAL A 439 14.30 -0.91 -9.58
CA VAL A 439 12.92 -0.42 -9.61
C VAL A 439 12.86 1.02 -10.07
N ARG A 440 11.89 1.32 -10.93
CA ARG A 440 11.47 2.68 -11.27
C ARG A 440 10.01 2.88 -10.94
N ILE A 441 9.71 4.01 -10.30
CA ILE A 441 8.35 4.43 -10.00
C ILE A 441 7.98 5.58 -10.94
N ARG A 442 6.92 5.38 -11.72
CA ARG A 442 6.28 6.38 -12.58
C ARG A 442 5.14 7.01 -11.81
N ASN A 443 5.31 8.25 -11.34
CA ASN A 443 4.30 8.94 -10.56
C ASN A 443 3.59 10.01 -11.39
N ILE A 444 2.26 10.03 -11.31
CA ILE A 444 1.38 10.95 -12.02
C ILE A 444 0.41 11.56 -11.02
N HIS A 445 0.12 12.86 -11.17
CA HIS A 445 -0.98 13.51 -10.49
C HIS A 445 -2.15 13.69 -11.45
N ALA A 446 -3.23 12.93 -11.23
CA ALA A 446 -4.48 13.00 -11.98
C ALA A 446 -5.55 13.90 -11.34
N GLY A 447 -5.43 14.21 -10.04
CA GLY A 447 -6.31 15.13 -9.33
C GLY A 447 -6.40 16.54 -9.94
N PRO A 448 -7.58 17.18 -9.96
CA PRO A 448 -7.74 18.54 -10.48
C PRO A 448 -7.33 19.67 -9.52
N ALA A 449 -7.30 19.44 -8.20
CA ALA A 449 -7.41 20.54 -7.24
C ALA A 449 -6.13 20.77 -6.41
N GLU A 450 -5.63 19.74 -5.76
CA GLU A 450 -4.66 19.92 -4.68
C GLU A 450 -3.23 19.66 -5.15
N THR A 451 -2.25 20.03 -4.33
CA THR A 451 -0.87 19.54 -4.51
C THR A 451 -0.65 18.36 -3.57
N HIS A 452 0.21 17.43 -3.97
CA HIS A 452 0.59 16.28 -3.15
C HIS A 452 2.09 16.22 -2.97
N VAL A 453 2.54 15.46 -1.99
CA VAL A 453 3.95 15.15 -1.79
C VAL A 453 4.10 13.65 -1.87
N PHE A 454 4.65 13.13 -2.96
CA PHE A 454 5.06 11.74 -3.00
C PHE A 454 6.17 11.57 -1.96
N HIS A 455 5.99 10.70 -0.98
CA HIS A 455 7.03 10.30 -0.06
C HIS A 455 7.13 8.77 -0.02
N LEU A 456 8.34 8.25 0.06
CA LEU A 456 8.65 6.82 0.03
C LEU A 456 9.58 6.46 1.17
N HIS A 457 9.16 5.50 1.99
CA HIS A 457 9.95 5.01 3.11
C HIS A 457 11.19 4.20 2.65
N ALA A 458 12.27 4.32 3.43
CA ALA A 458 13.54 3.57 3.35
C ALA A 458 14.36 3.64 2.04
N HIS A 459 13.75 4.06 0.94
CA HIS A 459 14.37 4.16 -0.36
C HIS A 459 14.68 5.62 -0.69
N GLN A 460 15.60 5.83 -1.62
CA GLN A 460 16.00 7.16 -2.04
C GLN A 460 16.38 7.16 -3.51
N TRP A 461 16.23 8.31 -4.16
CA TRP A 461 16.65 8.55 -5.54
C TRP A 461 17.43 9.85 -5.63
N LYS A 462 18.06 10.12 -6.78
CA LYS A 462 18.74 11.40 -7.02
C LYS A 462 17.77 12.45 -7.57
N TYR A 463 17.88 13.68 -7.07
CA TYR A 463 17.15 14.84 -7.62
C TYR A 463 17.39 15.00 -9.13
N SER A 464 18.64 14.89 -9.57
CA SER A 464 19.01 14.80 -10.98
C SER A 464 19.55 13.41 -11.28
N PRO A 465 18.76 12.53 -11.91
CA PRO A 465 19.22 11.21 -12.35
C PRO A 465 20.50 11.31 -13.20
N GLY A 466 21.40 10.34 -13.04
CA GLY A 466 22.67 10.26 -13.78
C GLY A 466 23.76 11.23 -13.33
N VAL A 467 23.47 12.13 -12.38
CA VAL A 467 24.47 13.02 -11.75
C VAL A 467 24.85 12.46 -10.38
N GLU A 468 26.03 11.85 -10.28
CA GLU A 468 26.52 11.16 -9.07
C GLU A 468 26.49 12.04 -7.81
N ASP A 469 26.90 13.32 -7.95
CA ASP A 469 26.96 14.29 -6.86
C ASP A 469 25.62 15.03 -6.61
N SER A 470 24.52 14.59 -7.25
CA SER A 470 23.19 15.15 -6.97
C SER A 470 22.74 14.82 -5.54
N ASN A 471 21.90 15.69 -4.97
CA ASN A 471 21.23 15.42 -3.70
C ASN A 471 20.34 14.18 -3.78
N TYR A 472 20.25 13.45 -2.67
CA TYR A 472 19.26 12.39 -2.48
C TYR A 472 17.92 13.00 -2.09
N LEU A 473 16.85 12.40 -2.60
CA LEU A 473 15.47 12.67 -2.24
C LEU A 473 14.81 11.37 -1.79
N ASP A 474 13.84 11.52 -0.91
CA ASP A 474 12.83 10.53 -0.55
C ASP A 474 11.41 11.10 -0.70
N SER A 475 11.30 12.37 -1.13
CA SER A 475 10.05 13.08 -1.29
C SER A 475 10.09 14.04 -2.47
N GLN A 476 8.94 14.21 -3.12
CA GLN A 476 8.75 15.09 -4.28
C GLN A 476 7.34 15.69 -4.28
N THR A 477 7.23 17.02 -4.25
CA THR A 477 5.95 17.70 -4.46
C THR A 477 5.49 17.53 -5.91
N ILE A 478 4.22 17.16 -6.09
CA ILE A 478 3.59 16.90 -7.39
C ILE A 478 2.22 17.59 -7.45
N GLY A 479 2.01 18.45 -8.46
CA GLY A 479 0.74 19.16 -8.69
C GLY A 479 -0.04 18.61 -9.89
N PRO A 480 -1.26 19.09 -10.14
CA PRO A 480 -2.14 18.59 -11.21
C PRO A 480 -1.45 18.48 -12.56
N GLY A 481 -1.57 17.31 -13.21
CA GLY A 481 -0.97 17.00 -14.52
C GLY A 481 0.54 16.80 -14.53
N SER A 482 1.22 16.98 -13.39
CA SER A 482 2.66 16.75 -13.29
C SER A 482 2.97 15.24 -13.31
N THR A 483 4.12 14.89 -13.89
CA THR A 483 4.59 13.51 -13.93
C THR A 483 6.08 13.45 -13.59
N PHE A 484 6.49 12.41 -12.86
CA PHE A 484 7.88 12.19 -12.46
C PHE A 484 8.25 10.71 -12.58
N THR A 485 9.53 10.45 -12.85
CA THR A 485 10.11 9.10 -12.76
C THR A 485 11.15 9.11 -11.65
N TYR A 486 10.99 8.21 -10.68
CA TYR A 486 11.93 7.98 -9.59
C TYR A 486 12.73 6.72 -9.89
N ASP A 487 14.02 6.87 -10.18
CA ASP A 487 14.94 5.74 -10.37
C ASP A 487 15.60 5.41 -9.02
N ILE A 488 15.18 4.30 -8.42
CA ILE A 488 15.54 3.99 -7.04
C ILE A 488 17.01 3.58 -6.96
N ASN A 489 17.79 4.29 -6.15
CA ASN A 489 19.24 4.07 -6.03
C ASN A 489 19.57 2.75 -5.32
N TYR A 490 20.85 2.39 -5.34
CA TYR A 490 21.43 1.23 -4.63
C TYR A 490 20.91 -0.14 -5.07
N GLY A 491 20.54 -0.26 -6.35
CA GLY A 491 20.03 -1.52 -6.90
C GLY A 491 18.53 -1.73 -6.67
N GLY A 492 17.79 -0.67 -6.31
CA GLY A 492 16.34 -0.71 -6.19
C GLY A 492 15.85 -1.30 -4.88
N SER A 493 15.21 -2.46 -4.97
CA SER A 493 14.40 -3.10 -3.92
C SER A 493 15.19 -3.51 -2.69
N GLY A 494 14.72 -3.12 -1.51
CA GLY A 494 15.38 -3.35 -0.22
C GLY A 494 16.58 -2.43 0.03
N ASN A 495 16.88 -1.57 -0.96
CA ASN A 495 17.94 -0.57 -1.04
C ASN A 495 19.28 -1.01 -0.39
N ARG A 496 20.20 -0.10 -0.01
CA ARG A 496 21.62 -0.42 0.27
C ARG A 496 21.86 -1.65 1.17
N ASN A 497 21.02 -1.92 2.17
CA ASN A 497 21.17 -2.99 3.13
C ASN A 497 20.36 -4.26 2.81
N PHE A 498 19.70 -4.37 1.66
CA PHE A 498 18.92 -5.54 1.23
C PHE A 498 17.85 -5.97 2.26
N THR A 499 17.07 -5.01 2.75
CA THR A 499 15.99 -5.30 3.71
C THR A 499 14.74 -5.83 2.99
N PRO A 500 14.19 -6.99 3.38
CA PRO A 500 12.84 -7.36 2.99
C PRO A 500 11.82 -6.51 3.78
N GLY A 501 10.54 -6.69 3.46
CA GLY A 501 9.45 -6.07 4.22
C GLY A 501 8.57 -5.17 3.37
N ASP A 502 7.61 -4.54 4.05
CA ASP A 502 6.68 -3.59 3.47
C ASP A 502 7.15 -2.15 3.72
N SER A 503 7.41 -1.39 2.65
CA SER A 503 7.59 0.07 2.72
C SER A 503 6.33 0.76 2.24
N ILE A 504 5.96 1.91 2.82
CA ILE A 504 4.86 2.72 2.28
C ILE A 504 5.38 3.75 1.29
N HIS A 505 4.55 4.06 0.29
CA HIS A 505 4.62 5.37 -0.36
C HIS A 505 3.25 6.04 -0.30
N HIS A 506 3.24 7.33 0.00
CA HIS A 506 2.01 8.05 0.32
C HIS A 506 2.10 9.54 0.04
N CYS A 507 0.97 10.23 0.15
CA CYS A 507 0.96 11.68 0.20
C CYS A 507 1.46 12.17 1.55
N HIS A 508 2.54 12.96 1.59
CA HIS A 508 3.07 13.50 2.84
C HIS A 508 2.34 14.76 3.33
N LEU A 509 1.10 14.97 2.86
CA LEU A 509 0.11 15.81 3.51
C LEU A 509 -0.82 14.90 4.31
N TYR A 510 -0.72 14.96 5.64
CA TYR A 510 -1.38 14.01 6.55
C TYR A 510 -2.89 13.86 6.33
N PRO A 511 -3.68 14.94 6.08
CA PRO A 511 -5.09 14.76 5.78
C PRO A 511 -5.36 13.94 4.51
N HIS A 512 -4.47 13.94 3.51
CA HIS A 512 -4.65 13.16 2.28
C HIS A 512 -4.23 11.71 2.51
N PHE A 513 -3.18 11.51 3.31
CA PHE A 513 -2.74 10.20 3.77
C PHE A 513 -3.84 9.49 4.57
N ALA A 514 -4.37 10.17 5.59
CA ALA A 514 -5.44 9.64 6.45
C ALA A 514 -6.75 9.38 5.69
N GLN A 515 -6.97 10.09 4.58
CA GLN A 515 -8.11 9.85 3.68
C GLN A 515 -7.86 8.76 2.61
N GLY A 516 -6.68 8.12 2.64
CA GLY A 516 -6.39 6.89 1.92
C GLY A 516 -5.41 6.99 0.74
N MET A 517 -4.70 8.11 0.56
CA MET A 517 -3.67 8.23 -0.48
C MET A 517 -2.34 7.58 -0.07
N TRP A 518 -2.33 6.25 -0.04
CA TRP A 518 -1.14 5.44 0.21
C TRP A 518 -1.23 4.06 -0.43
N ALA A 519 -0.06 3.44 -0.57
CA ALA A 519 0.10 2.08 -1.07
C ALA A 519 1.37 1.45 -0.46
N LEU A 520 1.40 0.12 -0.45
CA LEU A 520 2.57 -0.62 0.00
C LEU A 520 3.47 -0.97 -1.17
N TRP A 521 4.77 -1.01 -0.92
CA TRP A 521 5.76 -1.71 -1.72
C TRP A 521 6.34 -2.85 -0.89
N ARG A 522 5.96 -4.08 -1.25
CA ARG A 522 6.40 -5.33 -0.63
C ARG A 522 7.64 -5.89 -1.33
N VAL A 523 8.73 -6.04 -0.57
CA VAL A 523 9.97 -6.64 -1.02
C VAL A 523 10.09 -8.07 -0.49
N HIS A 524 10.09 -9.04 -1.41
CA HIS A 524 10.12 -10.46 -1.10
C HIS A 524 11.55 -11.04 -1.09
N ASP A 525 11.80 -11.97 -0.17
CA ASP A 525 13.07 -12.69 0.03
C ASP A 525 13.01 -14.18 -0.38
N VAL A 526 11.86 -14.63 -0.86
CA VAL A 526 11.60 -15.96 -1.44
C VAL A 526 10.79 -15.82 -2.73
N PHE A 527 10.74 -16.87 -3.55
CA PHE A 527 9.96 -16.88 -4.78
C PHE A 527 8.45 -16.95 -4.51
N GLU A 528 7.68 -16.07 -5.15
CA GLU A 528 6.23 -15.99 -5.01
C GLU A 528 5.52 -16.55 -6.25
N SER A 529 5.05 -17.80 -6.14
CA SER A 529 4.39 -18.55 -7.21
C SER A 529 2.89 -18.25 -7.38
N GLY A 530 2.31 -17.43 -6.50
CA GLY A 530 0.86 -17.16 -6.47
C GLY A 530 -0.02 -18.38 -6.24
N THR A 531 0.52 -19.40 -5.55
CA THR A 531 -0.16 -20.66 -5.25
C THR A 531 -0.91 -20.58 -3.92
N SER A 532 -1.92 -21.44 -3.74
CA SER A 532 -2.83 -21.36 -2.58
C SER A 532 -2.20 -21.69 -1.23
N ASP A 533 -1.01 -22.28 -1.21
CA ASP A 533 -0.20 -22.55 -0.01
C ASP A 533 0.54 -21.31 0.51
N ARG A 534 0.49 -20.20 -0.22
CA ARG A 534 1.09 -18.90 0.16
C ARG A 534 0.05 -17.78 0.30
N LYS A 535 -1.11 -18.10 0.87
CA LYS A 535 -2.12 -17.09 1.14
C LYS A 535 -1.73 -16.22 2.32
N LEU A 536 -1.85 -14.90 2.16
CA LEU A 536 -1.61 -13.94 3.22
C LEU A 536 -2.67 -14.11 4.32
N PRO A 537 -2.30 -13.99 5.59
CA PRO A 537 -3.25 -14.14 6.69
C PRO A 537 -4.40 -13.12 6.61
N ASP A 538 -5.61 -13.45 7.08
CA ASP A 538 -6.73 -12.52 7.18
C ASP A 538 -7.72 -13.02 8.25
N ALA A 539 -8.27 -12.11 9.08
CA ALA A 539 -9.16 -12.46 10.18
C ALA A 539 -10.63 -12.66 9.77
N GLU A 540 -11.04 -12.11 8.63
CA GLU A 540 -12.40 -12.22 8.12
C GLU A 540 -12.53 -13.40 7.13
N ILE A 541 -11.55 -13.54 6.25
CA ILE A 541 -11.46 -14.56 5.20
C ILE A 541 -10.69 -15.78 5.75
N LYS A 542 -11.45 -16.83 6.12
CA LYS A 542 -10.95 -18.03 6.82
C LYS A 542 -9.68 -18.66 6.23
N ASN A 543 -9.53 -18.64 4.91
CA ASN A 543 -8.41 -19.28 4.21
C ASN A 543 -7.27 -18.29 3.87
N GLY A 544 -7.32 -17.06 4.37
CA GLY A 544 -6.43 -15.98 3.96
C GLY A 544 -6.75 -15.44 2.56
N THR A 545 -5.94 -14.48 2.13
CA THR A 545 -6.07 -13.75 0.87
C THR A 545 -4.97 -14.16 -0.11
N PRO A 546 -5.18 -14.07 -1.44
CA PRO A 546 -4.16 -14.42 -2.42
C PRO A 546 -2.92 -13.51 -2.30
N ASN A 547 -1.72 -14.09 -2.35
CA ASN A 547 -0.50 -13.39 -2.73
C ASN A 547 -0.32 -13.57 -4.24
N PRO A 548 -0.14 -12.53 -5.06
CA PRO A 548 0.01 -12.70 -6.50
C PRO A 548 1.30 -13.45 -6.87
N ALA A 549 1.33 -14.03 -8.08
CA ALA A 549 2.57 -14.58 -8.62
C ALA A 549 3.43 -13.42 -9.14
N VAL A 550 4.64 -13.26 -8.61
CA VAL A 550 5.54 -12.16 -8.99
C VAL A 550 6.51 -12.68 -10.06
N VAL A 551 6.37 -12.15 -11.27
CA VAL A 551 7.18 -12.56 -12.43
C VAL A 551 8.62 -12.06 -12.21
N PRO A 552 9.63 -12.95 -12.25
CA PRO A 552 11.02 -12.57 -12.09
C PRO A 552 11.54 -11.83 -13.33
N LEU A 553 12.51 -10.94 -13.16
CA LEU A 553 13.19 -10.28 -14.27
C LEU A 553 13.97 -11.33 -15.10
N PRO A 554 13.86 -11.33 -16.44
CA PRO A 554 14.49 -12.33 -17.29
C PRO A 554 15.93 -12.65 -16.91
N ASN A 555 16.88 -11.72 -17.00
CA ASN A 555 18.29 -12.04 -16.78
C ASN A 555 18.74 -11.96 -15.31
N ARG A 556 17.81 -11.96 -14.36
CA ARG A 556 18.12 -11.79 -12.93
C ARG A 556 17.91 -13.10 -12.17
N VAL A 557 18.76 -13.30 -11.17
CA VAL A 557 18.70 -14.48 -10.32
C VAL A 557 17.45 -14.41 -9.46
N MET A 558 16.67 -15.49 -9.44
CA MET A 558 15.47 -15.58 -8.62
C MET A 558 15.81 -15.77 -7.14
N PRO A 559 14.95 -15.31 -6.23
CA PRO A 559 15.03 -15.72 -4.84
C PRO A 559 14.80 -17.24 -4.69
N PRO A 560 15.25 -17.84 -3.57
CA PRO A 560 15.03 -19.26 -3.32
C PRO A 560 13.53 -19.59 -3.17
N MET A 561 13.17 -20.85 -3.44
CA MET A 561 11.84 -21.34 -3.10
C MET A 561 11.60 -21.29 -1.58
N PRO A 562 10.39 -20.95 -1.12
CA PRO A 562 10.05 -20.97 0.30
C PRO A 562 10.00 -22.39 0.86
N THR A 563 10.35 -22.53 2.13
CA THR A 563 10.41 -23.82 2.83
C THR A 563 9.86 -23.71 4.27
N TYR A 564 9.04 -24.68 4.68
CA TYR A 564 8.44 -24.70 6.03
C TYR A 564 9.10 -25.72 6.97
N VAL A 565 10.01 -26.54 6.44
CA VAL A 565 10.81 -27.52 7.16
C VAL A 565 12.24 -27.48 6.62
N ALA A 566 13.20 -28.04 7.36
CA ALA A 566 14.56 -28.19 6.86
C ALA A 566 14.56 -28.97 5.54
N THR A 567 15.13 -28.40 4.49
CA THR A 567 15.01 -28.90 3.12
C THR A 567 16.39 -29.05 2.48
N SER A 568 16.59 -30.14 1.76
CA SER A 568 17.80 -30.37 0.97
C SER A 568 17.72 -29.61 -0.35
N VAL A 569 18.63 -28.67 -0.57
CA VAL A 569 18.74 -27.87 -1.78
C VAL A 569 20.02 -28.22 -2.54
N VAL A 570 19.99 -28.15 -3.86
CA VAL A 570 21.17 -28.36 -4.70
C VAL A 570 21.90 -27.03 -4.85
N ASP A 571 23.18 -27.00 -4.47
CA ASP A 571 24.02 -25.83 -4.70
C ASP A 571 24.32 -25.68 -6.20
N ALA A 572 23.84 -24.57 -6.80
CA ALA A 572 23.97 -24.36 -8.24
C ALA A 572 25.43 -24.28 -8.74
N SER A 573 26.39 -23.91 -7.87
CA SER A 573 27.79 -23.74 -8.24
C SER A 573 28.60 -25.04 -8.21
N SER A 574 28.28 -25.94 -7.27
CA SER A 574 29.02 -27.17 -7.01
C SER A 574 28.25 -28.44 -7.33
N GLY A 575 26.94 -28.35 -7.58
CA GLY A 575 26.03 -29.48 -7.78
C GLY A 575 25.81 -30.34 -6.53
N LYS A 576 26.34 -29.93 -5.37
CA LYS A 576 26.23 -30.68 -4.12
C LYS A 576 24.92 -30.35 -3.40
N THR A 577 24.29 -31.37 -2.83
CA THR A 577 23.13 -31.19 -1.96
C THR A 577 23.55 -30.70 -0.58
N VAL A 578 22.92 -29.63 -0.09
CA VAL A 578 23.08 -29.10 1.27
C VAL A 578 21.72 -29.01 1.94
N THR A 579 21.65 -29.26 3.25
CA THR A 579 20.39 -29.13 4.00
C THR A 579 20.33 -27.74 4.63
N ARG A 580 19.30 -26.96 4.26
CA ARG A 580 19.04 -25.63 4.84
C ARG A 580 17.92 -25.72 5.89
N PRO A 581 17.95 -24.86 6.93
CA PRO A 581 16.80 -24.68 7.83
C PRO A 581 15.53 -24.23 7.09
N ALA A 582 14.38 -24.34 7.75
CA ALA A 582 13.12 -23.82 7.24
C ALA A 582 13.18 -22.29 7.09
N PHE A 583 12.78 -21.79 5.93
CA PHE A 583 12.68 -20.37 5.63
C PHE A 583 11.50 -20.11 4.70
N PRO A 584 10.34 -19.68 5.25
CA PRO A 584 9.12 -19.49 4.47
C PRO A 584 9.07 -18.13 3.75
N GLY A 585 10.03 -17.24 4.03
CA GLY A 585 10.09 -15.86 3.53
C GLY A 585 9.10 -14.92 4.20
N PHE A 586 9.28 -13.63 3.95
CA PHE A 586 8.41 -12.58 4.45
C PHE A 586 7.01 -12.67 3.80
N PRO A 587 5.91 -12.43 4.54
CA PRO A 587 5.84 -12.17 5.98
C PRO A 587 5.69 -13.44 6.86
N PHE A 588 5.78 -14.62 6.28
CA PHE A 588 5.38 -15.89 6.91
C PHE A 588 6.26 -16.38 8.07
N TYR A 589 7.41 -15.74 8.32
CA TYR A 589 8.22 -16.01 9.51
C TYR A 589 7.88 -15.12 10.71
N ILE A 590 7.13 -14.04 10.51
CA ILE A 590 6.79 -13.07 11.56
C ILE A 590 5.79 -13.69 12.54
N ALA A 591 6.03 -13.53 13.84
CA ALA A 591 5.18 -14.07 14.90
C ALA A 591 3.88 -13.28 15.14
N GLY A 592 3.20 -12.87 14.07
CA GLY A 592 1.94 -12.13 14.11
C GLY A 592 0.70 -13.03 14.28
N MET A 593 -0.42 -12.41 14.63
CA MET A 593 -1.74 -13.06 14.70
C MET A 593 -2.74 -12.24 13.90
N THR A 594 -3.55 -12.91 13.09
CA THR A 594 -4.57 -12.26 12.26
C THR A 594 -5.59 -11.48 13.09
N GLY A 595 -5.90 -10.27 12.65
CA GLY A 595 -6.88 -9.39 13.30
C GLY A 595 -6.39 -8.83 14.62
N ARG A 596 -5.07 -8.85 14.85
CA ARG A 596 -4.38 -8.28 16.01
C ARG A 596 -3.29 -7.35 15.53
N ARG A 597 -2.92 -6.40 16.39
CA ARG A 597 -1.72 -5.60 16.17
C ARG A 597 -0.49 -6.49 16.06
N ALA A 598 0.45 -6.09 15.21
CA ALA A 598 1.72 -6.76 15.04
C ALA A 598 2.49 -6.80 16.38
N PRO A 599 3.31 -7.83 16.63
CA PRO A 599 4.17 -7.84 17.81
C PRO A 599 5.36 -6.89 17.61
N GLN A 600 6.10 -6.61 18.68
CA GLN A 600 7.41 -5.96 18.58
C GLN A 600 8.40 -6.89 17.85
N ALA A 601 9.45 -6.33 17.25
CA ALA A 601 10.49 -7.11 16.57
C ALA A 601 11.34 -7.95 17.56
N PRO A 602 11.96 -9.06 17.11
CA PRO A 602 13.01 -9.72 17.89
C PRO A 602 14.15 -8.74 18.22
N LEU A 603 14.71 -8.84 19.42
CA LEU A 603 15.83 -8.03 19.92
C LEU A 603 15.51 -6.53 20.13
N ASP A 604 14.25 -6.13 19.99
CA ASP A 604 13.83 -4.72 20.03
C ASP A 604 13.92 -4.09 21.43
N LEU A 605 13.39 -4.79 22.44
CA LEU A 605 13.25 -4.24 23.79
C LEU A 605 14.58 -4.30 24.57
N GLU A 606 15.19 -3.14 24.84
CA GLU A 606 16.29 -3.02 25.83
C GLU A 606 15.75 -3.13 27.26
N PHE A 607 14.61 -2.50 27.54
CA PHE A 607 13.91 -2.55 28.82
C PHE A 607 12.41 -2.70 28.60
N ASP A 608 11.77 -3.66 29.29
CA ASP A 608 10.39 -4.08 28.99
C ASP A 608 9.36 -3.71 30.07
N GLY A 609 9.79 -3.06 31.17
CA GLY A 609 8.87 -2.65 32.24
C GLY A 609 8.12 -3.80 32.93
N GLY A 610 8.59 -5.04 32.78
CA GLY A 610 7.90 -6.24 33.28
C GLY A 610 6.89 -6.83 32.30
N LEU A 611 6.75 -6.25 31.10
CA LEU A 611 5.94 -6.77 30.00
C LEU A 611 6.86 -7.10 28.81
N PRO A 612 7.40 -8.33 28.74
CA PRO A 612 8.25 -8.74 27.63
C PRO A 612 7.53 -8.65 26.28
N ARG A 613 8.30 -8.81 25.20
CA ARG A 613 7.79 -8.94 23.82
C ARG A 613 6.56 -9.86 23.80
N HIS A 614 5.45 -9.39 23.23
CA HIS A 614 4.18 -10.09 23.34
C HIS A 614 3.22 -9.80 22.19
N ILE A 615 2.13 -10.55 22.17
CA ILE A 615 0.92 -10.24 21.40
C ILE A 615 -0.31 -10.35 22.30
N VAL A 616 -1.24 -9.41 22.15
CA VAL A 616 -2.55 -9.48 22.82
C VAL A 616 -3.47 -10.34 21.97
N THR A 617 -3.86 -11.51 22.49
CA THR A 617 -4.60 -12.51 21.72
C THR A 617 -6.10 -12.26 21.71
N ARG A 618 -6.66 -11.74 22.81
CA ARG A 618 -8.06 -11.30 22.96
C ARG A 618 -8.32 -10.69 24.33
N ALA A 619 -9.45 -9.97 24.46
CA ALA A 619 -10.06 -9.69 25.75
C ALA A 619 -10.68 -10.93 26.39
N VAL A 620 -10.71 -10.94 27.72
CA VAL A 620 -11.42 -11.91 28.56
C VAL A 620 -12.39 -11.16 29.46
N GLY A 621 -13.68 -11.48 29.34
CA GLY A 621 -14.73 -10.79 30.09
C GLY A 621 -15.28 -9.57 29.35
N PRO A 622 -16.01 -8.69 30.07
CA PRO A 622 -16.61 -7.50 29.48
C PRO A 622 -15.56 -6.50 28.96
N VAL A 623 -15.94 -5.77 27.91
CA VAL A 623 -15.17 -4.63 27.39
C VAL A 623 -16.09 -3.43 27.34
N THR A 624 -15.66 -2.34 27.95
CA THR A 624 -16.34 -1.05 27.95
C THR A 624 -15.84 -0.23 26.76
N TYR A 625 -16.74 0.38 26.01
CA TYR A 625 -16.41 1.24 24.88
C TYR A 625 -16.94 2.65 25.14
N GLY A 626 -16.13 3.66 24.85
CA GLY A 626 -16.58 5.04 24.88
C GLY A 626 -16.59 5.72 26.24
N ALA A 627 -15.93 5.16 27.26
CA ALA A 627 -16.05 5.64 28.64
C ALA A 627 -15.39 7.02 28.84
N SER A 628 -14.15 7.18 28.35
CA SER A 628 -13.35 8.41 28.50
C SER A 628 -13.38 9.28 27.25
N GLY A 629 -13.75 8.71 26.10
CA GLY A 629 -13.84 9.39 24.81
C GLY A 629 -14.45 8.47 23.75
N ARG A 630 -14.87 9.01 22.60
CA ARG A 630 -15.64 8.27 21.59
C ARG A 630 -14.99 6.96 21.13
N PHE A 631 -13.68 6.89 21.06
CA PHE A 631 -12.94 5.72 20.56
C PHE A 631 -12.27 4.88 21.66
N ASP A 632 -12.45 5.27 22.92
CA ASP A 632 -11.88 4.62 24.08
C ASP A 632 -12.33 3.16 24.22
N VAL A 633 -11.40 2.27 24.57
CA VAL A 633 -11.64 0.82 24.74
C VAL A 633 -11.02 0.37 26.07
N ASP A 634 -11.85 -0.11 26.99
CA ASP A 634 -11.45 -0.51 28.33
C ASP A 634 -11.86 -1.97 28.60
N PRO A 635 -10.96 -2.96 28.38
CA PRO A 635 -11.22 -4.37 28.65
C PRO A 635 -11.02 -4.72 30.13
N SER A 636 -11.83 -5.62 30.69
CA SER A 636 -11.65 -6.04 32.10
C SER A 636 -10.44 -6.95 32.35
N ALA A 637 -10.01 -7.68 31.33
CA ALA A 637 -8.85 -8.55 31.36
C ALA A 637 -8.39 -8.88 29.93
N LEU A 638 -7.11 -9.22 29.77
CA LEU A 638 -6.50 -9.55 28.48
C LEU A 638 -5.78 -10.89 28.55
N ASN A 639 -5.95 -11.72 27.52
CA ASN A 639 -5.00 -12.79 27.28
C ASN A 639 -3.82 -12.21 26.50
N ILE A 640 -2.63 -12.38 27.07
CA ILE A 640 -1.36 -11.98 26.48
C ILE A 640 -0.52 -13.23 26.26
N LYS A 641 0.04 -13.37 25.05
CA LYS A 641 1.02 -14.40 24.73
C LYS A 641 2.41 -13.77 24.68
N LEU A 642 3.29 -14.19 25.59
CA LEU A 642 4.68 -13.78 25.55
C LEU A 642 5.40 -14.47 24.39
N LEU A 643 6.31 -13.73 23.76
CA LEU A 643 7.16 -14.19 22.68
C LEU A 643 8.63 -14.19 23.13
N PRO A 644 9.49 -15.09 22.62
CA PRO A 644 10.90 -15.04 22.96
C PRO A 644 11.53 -13.73 22.49
N GLN A 645 12.28 -13.07 23.38
CA GLN A 645 12.98 -11.81 23.08
C GLN A 645 13.93 -11.95 21.88
N ALA A 646 14.64 -13.08 21.76
CA ALA A 646 15.53 -13.38 20.64
C ALA A 646 14.81 -13.95 19.39
N GLY A 647 13.47 -13.88 19.34
CA GLY A 647 12.66 -14.41 18.26
C GLY A 647 12.22 -15.88 18.42
N THR A 648 11.13 -16.22 17.77
CA THR A 648 10.66 -17.60 17.58
C THR A 648 11.64 -18.42 16.74
N PRO A 649 11.52 -19.76 16.67
CA PRO A 649 12.39 -20.56 15.81
C PRO A 649 12.40 -20.12 14.34
N MET A 650 11.25 -19.69 13.80
CA MET A 650 11.16 -19.24 12.41
C MET A 650 11.82 -17.88 12.20
N GLU A 651 11.61 -16.94 13.13
CA GLU A 651 12.28 -15.63 13.11
C GLU A 651 13.80 -15.78 13.20
N LYS A 652 14.30 -16.68 14.06
CA LYS A 652 15.74 -16.98 14.16
C LYS A 652 16.33 -17.54 12.87
N ASN A 653 15.57 -18.39 12.17
CA ASN A 653 16.01 -18.89 10.86
C ASN A 653 16.05 -17.77 9.83
N ALA A 654 15.09 -16.84 9.85
CA ALA A 654 15.09 -15.67 8.96
C ALA A 654 16.27 -14.73 9.25
N ILE A 655 16.55 -14.44 10.52
CA ILE A 655 17.74 -13.69 10.96
C ILE A 655 19.03 -14.37 10.43
N ALA A 656 19.15 -15.70 10.60
CA ALA A 656 20.31 -16.45 10.15
C ALA A 656 20.45 -16.51 8.61
N PHE A 657 19.33 -16.57 7.88
CA PHE A 657 19.33 -16.50 6.41
C PHE A 657 19.86 -15.14 5.95
N HIS A 658 19.31 -14.04 6.46
CA HIS A 658 19.74 -12.71 6.04
C HIS A 658 21.16 -12.35 6.52
N ALA A 659 21.61 -12.95 7.62
CA ALA A 659 23.00 -12.86 8.09
C ALA A 659 24.00 -13.69 7.28
N GLY A 660 23.57 -14.48 6.30
CA GLY A 660 24.47 -15.33 5.52
C GLY A 660 24.98 -16.56 6.27
N GLU A 661 24.25 -17.05 7.27
CA GLU A 661 24.66 -18.18 8.12
C GLU A 661 24.13 -19.54 7.64
N PHE A 662 23.18 -19.54 6.69
CA PHE A 662 22.71 -20.79 6.08
C PHE A 662 23.83 -21.52 5.31
N PRO A 663 23.83 -22.87 5.29
CA PRO A 663 24.80 -23.64 4.53
C PRO A 663 24.80 -23.23 3.06
N ASN A 664 26.00 -23.07 2.49
CA ASN A 664 26.34 -22.56 1.14
C ASN A 664 26.23 -21.05 0.90
N ALA A 665 26.00 -20.24 1.93
CA ALA A 665 26.23 -18.81 1.83
C ALA A 665 27.70 -18.52 1.47
N SER A 666 27.91 -17.48 0.67
CA SER A 666 29.25 -17.01 0.29
C SER A 666 29.30 -15.50 0.33
N SER A 667 30.47 -14.93 0.61
CA SER A 667 30.66 -13.49 0.54
C SER A 667 30.51 -13.00 -0.90
N VAL A 668 29.79 -11.89 -1.06
CA VAL A 668 29.59 -11.17 -2.31
C VAL A 668 29.97 -9.71 -2.09
N GLY A 669 30.85 -9.19 -2.93
CA GLY A 669 31.10 -7.74 -2.96
C GLY A 669 29.90 -7.04 -3.57
N THR A 670 29.34 -6.07 -2.85
CA THR A 670 28.32 -5.18 -3.40
C THR A 670 28.97 -4.13 -4.30
N LEU A 671 28.16 -3.51 -5.14
CA LEU A 671 28.63 -2.48 -6.08
C LEU A 671 29.06 -1.18 -5.38
N TYR A 672 28.72 -1.02 -4.10
CA TYR A 672 29.05 0.14 -3.28
C TYR A 672 30.23 -0.11 -2.34
N GLY A 673 30.96 -1.22 -2.54
CA GLY A 673 32.17 -1.56 -1.78
C GLY A 673 31.91 -2.24 -0.44
N ASP A 674 30.65 -2.44 -0.06
CA ASP A 674 30.28 -3.22 1.13
C ASP A 674 30.29 -4.73 0.81
N THR A 675 30.47 -5.55 1.85
CA THR A 675 30.32 -7.01 1.76
C THR A 675 28.91 -7.42 2.12
N ALA A 676 28.31 -8.25 1.28
CA ALA A 676 27.03 -8.92 1.46
C ALA A 676 27.20 -10.45 1.47
N ALA A 677 26.12 -11.19 1.72
CA ALA A 677 26.09 -12.64 1.57
C ALA A 677 25.25 -13.01 0.34
N GLY A 678 25.64 -14.09 -0.34
CA GLY A 678 24.96 -14.58 -1.52
C GLY A 678 24.81 -16.09 -1.52
N TYR A 679 23.63 -16.53 -1.96
CA TYR A 679 23.25 -17.93 -2.13
C TYR A 679 23.24 -18.30 -3.60
N SER A 680 23.90 -19.41 -3.96
CA SER A 680 23.80 -20.00 -5.30
C SER A 680 22.33 -20.21 -5.67
N ALA A 681 21.91 -19.67 -6.82
CA ALA A 681 20.53 -19.70 -7.30
C ALA A 681 20.47 -19.62 -8.84
N TYR A 682 19.27 -19.67 -9.42
CA TYR A 682 19.04 -19.75 -10.85
C TYR A 682 18.27 -18.54 -11.40
N THR A 683 18.50 -18.21 -12.66
CA THR A 683 17.72 -17.25 -13.45
C THR A 683 16.50 -17.94 -14.06
N PRO A 684 15.45 -17.21 -14.45
CA PRO A 684 14.27 -17.79 -15.08
C PRO A 684 14.51 -18.35 -16.49
N GLN A 685 15.70 -18.21 -17.10
CA GLN A 685 16.08 -18.94 -18.34
C GLN A 685 17.03 -20.12 -18.06
N GLY A 686 17.24 -20.49 -16.80
CA GLY A 686 18.07 -21.64 -16.42
C GLY A 686 19.58 -21.36 -16.29
N GLY A 687 20.00 -20.10 -16.42
CA GLY A 687 21.35 -19.67 -16.03
C GLY A 687 21.55 -19.67 -14.50
N THR A 688 22.78 -19.58 -14.03
CA THR A 688 23.13 -19.59 -12.60
C THR A 688 23.68 -18.24 -12.13
N GLY A 689 23.53 -17.95 -10.84
CA GLY A 689 24.09 -16.76 -10.21
C GLY A 689 23.95 -16.79 -8.69
N ARG A 690 23.94 -15.62 -8.05
CA ARG A 690 23.79 -15.49 -6.60
C ARG A 690 22.65 -14.56 -6.23
N PHE A 691 21.72 -15.07 -5.42
CA PHE A 691 20.72 -14.25 -4.74
C PHE A 691 21.37 -13.61 -3.51
N THR A 692 21.35 -12.28 -3.44
CA THR A 692 22.13 -11.51 -2.44
C THR A 692 21.22 -11.00 -1.32
N VAL A 693 21.71 -11.10 -0.08
CA VAL A 693 21.07 -10.61 1.15
C VAL A 693 22.09 -9.77 1.95
N ASN A 694 21.65 -9.11 3.02
CA ASN A 694 22.48 -8.21 3.83
C ASN A 694 23.85 -8.80 4.22
N GLY A 695 23.87 -10.03 4.72
CA GLY A 695 25.07 -10.78 5.08
C GLY A 695 25.77 -10.35 6.37
N ARG A 696 25.15 -9.50 7.17
CA ARG A 696 25.65 -9.09 8.50
C ARG A 696 24.77 -9.68 9.59
N LYS A 697 25.36 -9.87 10.76
CA LYS A 697 24.67 -10.45 11.92
C LYS A 697 23.55 -9.52 12.38
N GLY A 698 22.37 -10.08 12.66
CA GLY A 698 21.27 -9.33 13.26
C GLY A 698 21.63 -8.71 14.61
N VAL A 699 21.20 -7.46 14.79
CA VAL A 699 21.41 -6.65 16.01
C VAL A 699 20.08 -6.07 16.50
N ALA A 700 20.05 -5.50 17.71
CA ALA A 700 18.87 -4.77 18.20
C ALA A 700 18.53 -3.61 17.24
N GLY A 701 17.24 -3.45 16.91
CA GLY A 701 16.77 -2.50 15.89
C GLY A 701 17.07 -2.87 14.44
N ALA A 702 17.85 -3.92 14.17
CA ALA A 702 18.08 -4.42 12.81
C ALA A 702 18.33 -5.95 12.80
N PRO A 703 17.34 -6.76 13.22
CA PRO A 703 17.51 -8.21 13.30
C PRO A 703 17.67 -8.88 11.94
N PHE A 704 17.10 -8.33 10.85
CA PHE A 704 17.12 -8.93 9.52
C PHE A 704 18.07 -8.23 8.56
N ALA A 705 18.30 -6.92 8.69
CA ALA A 705 19.12 -6.18 7.74
C ALA A 705 19.91 -5.03 8.38
N ASP A 706 21.01 -5.37 9.05
CA ASP A 706 21.90 -4.37 9.69
C ASP A 706 22.47 -3.37 8.65
N PRO A 707 22.11 -2.08 8.72
CA PRO A 707 22.62 -1.07 7.82
C PRO A 707 24.10 -0.74 8.07
N CYS A 708 24.67 -1.13 9.21
CA CYS A 708 26.00 -0.74 9.66
C CYS A 708 27.16 -1.52 9.04
N PRO A 709 28.10 -0.87 8.34
CA PRO A 709 29.35 -1.50 7.95
C PRO A 709 30.16 -1.96 9.16
N ALA A 710 30.85 -3.09 9.06
CA ALA A 710 31.57 -3.71 10.19
C ALA A 710 32.63 -2.84 10.87
N ASN A 711 33.18 -1.84 10.16
CA ASN A 711 34.22 -0.93 10.67
C ASN A 711 33.69 0.51 10.90
N ALA A 712 32.37 0.73 10.81
CA ALA A 712 31.80 2.05 11.06
C ALA A 712 31.90 2.41 12.55
N SER A 713 32.22 3.67 12.86
CA SER A 713 32.09 4.19 14.21
C SER A 713 30.62 4.26 14.62
N VAL A 714 30.34 3.93 15.88
CA VAL A 714 28.98 3.89 16.42
C VAL A 714 28.76 5.07 17.35
N ARG A 715 27.62 5.74 17.18
CA ARG A 715 27.15 6.84 18.02
C ARG A 715 25.83 6.46 18.67
N ASN A 716 25.77 6.53 19.99
CA ASN A 716 24.58 6.19 20.76
C ASN A 716 23.86 7.48 21.21
N TYR A 717 22.57 7.54 20.98
CA TYR A 717 21.67 8.56 21.51
C TYR A 717 20.63 7.91 22.40
N ARG A 718 20.52 8.36 23.65
CA ARG A 718 19.43 7.98 24.56
C ARG A 718 18.49 9.17 24.71
N ALA A 719 17.29 9.03 24.17
CA ALA A 719 16.28 10.08 24.18
C ALA A 719 14.96 9.59 24.78
N ALA A 720 14.27 10.51 25.43
CA ALA A 720 12.96 10.29 26.01
C ALA A 720 11.91 11.15 25.29
N TYR A 721 10.76 10.54 25.01
CA TYR A 721 9.53 11.24 24.67
C TYR A 721 8.84 11.66 25.95
N LEU A 722 8.54 12.94 26.08
CA LEU A 722 8.03 13.55 27.29
C LEU A 722 6.85 14.47 26.97
N GLN A 723 5.83 14.47 27.83
CA GLN A 723 4.79 15.48 27.86
C GLN A 723 5.06 16.51 28.96
N ILE A 724 4.95 17.81 28.65
CA ILE A 724 5.06 18.92 29.61
C ILE A 724 3.89 19.89 29.45
N ASP A 725 3.64 20.67 30.49
CA ASP A 725 2.84 21.88 30.39
C ASP A 725 3.71 23.03 29.85
N MET A 726 3.66 23.28 28.54
CA MET A 726 4.48 24.29 27.87
C MET A 726 3.85 25.68 28.01
N GLN A 727 4.26 26.36 29.07
CA GLN A 727 3.83 27.73 29.37
C GLN A 727 4.61 28.77 28.55
N ARG A 728 3.94 29.88 28.18
CA ARG A 728 4.55 31.08 27.58
C ARG A 728 5.24 30.84 26.22
N ILE A 729 4.59 30.09 25.34
CA ILE A 729 5.02 29.89 23.94
C ILE A 729 5.30 31.23 23.24
N ASN A 730 4.47 32.24 23.52
CA ASN A 730 4.68 33.59 23.01
C ASN A 730 4.29 34.66 24.04
N ARG A 731 4.63 35.93 23.72
CA ARG A 731 4.32 37.10 24.58
C ARG A 731 2.82 37.37 24.75
N ALA A 732 1.97 36.79 23.89
CA ALA A 732 0.52 36.91 23.99
C ALA A 732 -0.09 35.90 24.99
N GLY A 733 0.72 35.04 25.61
CA GLY A 733 0.27 34.09 26.63
C GLY A 733 -0.23 32.76 26.08
N TRP A 734 0.10 32.42 24.83
CA TRP A 734 -0.14 31.08 24.31
C TRP A 734 0.61 30.05 25.15
N HIS A 735 -0.07 28.94 25.43
CA HIS A 735 0.45 27.80 26.18
C HIS A 735 -0.14 26.53 25.58
N ASP A 736 0.57 25.42 25.75
CA ASP A 736 0.11 24.08 25.36
C ASP A 736 0.23 23.19 26.61
N PRO A 737 -0.89 22.84 27.25
CA PRO A 737 -0.88 22.08 28.50
C PRO A 737 -0.47 20.62 28.31
N GLN A 738 -0.36 20.14 27.07
CA GLN A 738 -0.09 18.75 26.72
C GLN A 738 1.04 18.63 25.70
N ALA A 739 1.96 19.59 25.66
CA ALA A 739 3.05 19.64 24.70
C ALA A 739 3.94 18.40 24.80
N ARG A 740 4.15 17.72 23.67
CA ARG A 740 4.98 16.52 23.56
C ARG A 740 6.26 16.82 22.81
N LEU A 741 7.40 16.43 23.38
CA LEU A 741 8.72 16.67 22.79
C LEU A 741 9.69 15.52 23.07
N MET A 742 10.76 15.49 22.28
CA MET A 742 11.93 14.63 22.50
C MET A 742 13.01 15.41 23.24
N VAL A 743 13.65 14.77 24.23
CA VAL A 743 14.84 15.31 24.92
C VAL A 743 15.83 14.19 25.20
N LEU A 744 17.09 14.50 25.49
CA LEU A 744 18.02 13.48 26.02
C LEU A 744 17.54 13.00 27.39
N ASN A 745 17.74 11.71 27.74
CA ASN A 745 17.27 11.18 29.03
C ASN A 745 17.79 12.00 30.22
N GLU A 746 19.03 12.50 30.14
CA GLU A 746 19.65 13.34 31.19
C GLU A 746 19.01 14.73 31.34
N ASP A 747 18.34 15.22 30.30
CA ASP A 747 17.67 16.53 30.27
C ASP A 747 16.21 16.48 30.74
N VAL A 748 15.63 15.29 30.93
CA VAL A 748 14.22 15.12 31.33
C VAL A 748 13.88 15.92 32.59
N PRO A 749 14.63 15.82 33.73
CA PRO A 749 14.28 16.56 34.93
C PRO A 749 14.33 18.08 34.74
N ALA A 750 15.38 18.59 34.10
CA ALA A 750 15.54 20.02 33.86
C ALA A 750 14.46 20.60 32.93
N THR A 751 13.99 19.79 31.98
CA THR A 751 12.90 20.16 31.06
C THR A 751 11.55 20.19 31.78
N GLN A 752 11.24 19.15 32.56
CA GLN A 752 9.99 19.09 33.35
C GLN A 752 9.91 20.20 34.41
N ASP A 753 11.03 20.52 35.06
CA ASP A 753 11.12 21.55 36.09
C ASP A 753 11.18 22.99 35.52
N GLY A 754 11.18 23.14 34.19
CA GLY A 754 11.25 24.45 33.53
C GLY A 754 12.59 25.17 33.69
N LEU A 755 13.66 24.44 34.03
CA LEU A 755 15.03 24.96 34.16
C LEU A 755 15.72 25.13 32.80
N ARG A 756 15.20 24.47 31.77
CA ARG A 756 15.62 24.61 30.36
C ARG A 756 14.41 24.95 29.48
N PRO A 757 14.54 25.84 28.48
CA PRO A 757 13.47 26.09 27.53
C PRO A 757 13.21 24.83 26.65
N PRO A 758 11.94 24.55 26.28
CA PRO A 758 11.63 23.55 25.27
C PRO A 758 12.25 23.90 23.92
N GLU A 759 12.97 22.96 23.32
CA GLU A 759 13.67 23.13 22.05
C GLU A 759 13.43 21.90 21.16
N PRO A 760 13.35 22.04 19.83
CA PRO A 760 13.31 20.90 18.93
C PRO A 760 14.55 20.01 19.11
N PHE A 761 14.33 18.70 19.19
CA PHE A 761 15.43 17.74 19.30
C PHE A 761 16.20 17.63 17.98
N PHE A 762 17.52 17.77 18.04
CA PHE A 762 18.39 17.51 16.91
C PHE A 762 19.63 16.78 17.38
N PHE A 763 20.13 15.86 16.56
CA PHE A 763 21.37 15.14 16.80
C PHE A 763 22.23 15.14 15.54
N ARG A 764 23.53 14.87 15.69
CA ARG A 764 24.51 14.92 14.59
C ARG A 764 25.21 13.58 14.45
N ALA A 765 25.55 13.21 13.23
CA ALA A 765 26.42 12.11 12.93
C ALA A 765 27.36 12.49 11.80
N GLU A 766 28.54 11.89 11.78
CA GLU A 766 29.45 12.02 10.64
C GLU A 766 29.00 11.08 9.50
N SER A 767 29.26 11.46 8.25
CA SER A 767 28.95 10.59 7.12
C SER A 767 29.71 9.27 7.23
N GLY A 768 28.98 8.15 7.24
CA GLY A 768 29.54 6.81 7.43
C GLY A 768 29.54 6.31 8.88
N GLU A 769 29.11 7.13 9.84
CA GLU A 769 28.80 6.66 11.20
C GLU A 769 27.51 5.84 11.23
N CYS A 770 27.47 4.94 12.20
CA CYS A 770 26.27 4.23 12.63
C CYS A 770 25.64 4.92 13.82
N ILE A 771 24.31 4.97 13.84
CA ILE A 771 23.54 5.63 14.88
C ILE A 771 22.66 4.58 15.56
N ASN A 772 22.85 4.42 16.86
CA ASN A 772 21.88 3.72 17.69
C ASN A 772 21.03 4.77 18.41
N PHE A 773 19.73 4.75 18.18
CA PHE A 773 18.77 5.60 18.86
C PHE A 773 17.96 4.76 19.84
N TYR A 774 18.15 5.02 21.13
CA TYR A 774 17.43 4.35 22.21
C TYR A 774 16.32 5.27 22.68
N ALA A 775 15.08 4.83 22.52
CA ALA A 775 13.90 5.58 22.87
C ALA A 775 13.32 5.18 24.24
N THR A 776 12.90 6.16 25.03
CA THR A 776 12.15 5.96 26.28
C THR A 776 10.81 6.68 26.18
N ASN A 777 9.68 5.99 26.33
CA ASN A 777 8.37 6.62 26.29
C ASN A 777 7.87 6.99 27.71
N LEU A 778 7.94 8.29 28.03
CA LEU A 778 7.41 8.87 29.28
C LEU A 778 6.11 9.65 29.06
N ILE A 779 5.53 9.57 27.86
CA ILE A 779 4.26 10.22 27.54
C ILE A 779 3.12 9.41 28.17
N PRO A 780 2.07 10.05 28.71
CA PRO A 780 0.85 9.36 29.14
C PRO A 780 0.21 8.53 28.01
N ALA A 781 -0.52 7.47 28.36
CA ALA A 781 -1.20 6.61 27.37
C ALA A 781 -2.32 7.32 26.56
N HIS A 782 -2.66 8.56 26.89
CA HIS A 782 -3.73 9.32 26.26
C HIS A 782 -3.44 10.82 26.20
N LEU A 783 -3.96 11.48 25.16
CA LEU A 783 -4.20 12.92 25.13
C LEU A 783 -5.59 13.21 25.71
N ALA A 784 -5.65 14.12 26.68
CA ALA A 784 -6.90 14.62 27.19
C ALA A 784 -7.58 15.53 26.15
N PRO A 785 -8.93 15.56 26.11
CA PRO A 785 -9.64 16.46 25.23
C PRO A 785 -9.45 17.93 25.64
N ASP A 786 -9.31 18.80 24.66
CA ASP A 786 -9.33 20.26 24.82
C ASP A 786 -10.06 20.94 23.66
N ASP A 787 -9.96 22.27 23.53
CA ASP A 787 -10.66 23.04 22.49
C ASP A 787 -10.18 22.70 21.06
N PHE A 788 -9.02 22.04 20.91
CA PHE A 788 -8.40 21.70 19.63
C PHE A 788 -8.28 20.19 19.39
N GLN A 789 -8.31 19.38 20.45
CA GLN A 789 -8.03 17.95 20.39
C GLN A 789 -9.16 17.11 21.01
N ILE A 790 -9.54 16.02 20.34
CA ILE A 790 -10.42 15.00 20.94
C ILE A 790 -9.62 14.09 21.89
N TYR A 791 -10.29 13.36 22.77
CA TYR A 791 -9.61 12.29 23.51
C TYR A 791 -8.97 11.29 22.53
N THR A 792 -7.66 11.09 22.64
CA THR A 792 -6.88 10.26 21.72
C THR A 792 -5.98 9.31 22.50
N PRO A 793 -6.19 7.99 22.38
CA PRO A 793 -5.22 6.99 22.83
C PRO A 793 -3.89 7.18 22.11
N THR A 794 -2.79 7.16 22.86
CA THR A 794 -1.41 7.30 22.34
C THR A 794 -0.49 6.33 23.09
N ASP A 795 -0.84 5.05 22.99
CA ASP A 795 -0.25 3.97 23.78
C ASP A 795 1.17 3.61 23.33
N VAL A 796 1.51 3.91 22.07
CA VAL A 796 2.81 3.66 21.44
C VAL A 796 3.34 4.93 20.76
N ILE A 797 4.67 5.07 20.69
CA ILE A 797 5.33 6.13 19.92
C ILE A 797 6.61 5.62 19.26
N GLY A 798 6.79 5.94 17.98
CA GLY A 798 7.96 5.55 17.18
C GLY A 798 8.71 6.76 16.62
N GLN A 799 9.92 6.53 16.11
CA GLN A 799 10.70 7.53 15.37
C GLN A 799 10.87 7.08 13.93
N HIS A 800 10.29 7.82 12.99
CA HIS A 800 10.62 7.69 11.57
C HIS A 800 11.70 8.73 11.19
N ILE A 801 12.70 8.32 10.40
CA ILE A 801 13.78 9.21 9.96
C ILE A 801 14.08 9.06 8.47
N HIS A 802 14.20 10.21 7.81
CA HIS A 802 14.38 10.36 6.38
C HIS A 802 15.86 10.24 5.97
N LEU A 803 16.10 9.76 4.75
CA LEU A 803 17.42 9.70 4.09
C LEU A 803 18.54 8.92 4.82
N VAL A 804 18.19 8.08 5.80
CA VAL A 804 19.11 7.09 6.40
C VAL A 804 18.73 5.67 6.00
N LYS A 805 19.47 4.67 6.46
CA LYS A 805 19.20 3.26 6.20
C LYS A 805 18.99 2.53 7.52
N PHE A 806 17.96 1.70 7.54
CA PHE A 806 17.51 0.91 8.68
C PHE A 806 16.88 -0.39 8.17
N ASP A 807 16.60 -1.31 9.08
CA ASP A 807 15.84 -2.53 8.80
C ASP A 807 14.36 -2.16 8.70
N VAL A 808 13.79 -2.17 7.49
CA VAL A 808 12.39 -1.76 7.25
C VAL A 808 11.42 -2.60 8.06
N THR A 809 11.74 -3.87 8.27
CA THR A 809 10.88 -4.79 9.01
C THR A 809 10.75 -4.42 10.48
N ALA A 810 11.72 -3.70 11.06
CA ALA A 810 11.86 -3.55 12.51
C ALA A 810 12.15 -2.12 13.02
N ALA A 811 12.52 -1.17 12.17
CA ALA A 811 13.04 0.15 12.57
C ALA A 811 12.55 1.32 11.68
N ASP A 812 11.33 1.23 11.14
CA ASP A 812 10.73 2.27 10.29
C ASP A 812 10.00 3.36 11.09
N GLY A 813 9.73 3.15 12.37
CA GLY A 813 8.97 4.04 13.24
C GLY A 813 7.46 3.98 13.05
N ALA A 814 6.95 2.97 12.33
CA ALA A 814 5.53 2.75 12.04
C ALA A 814 5.23 1.24 11.87
N GLY A 815 3.97 0.84 12.11
CA GLY A 815 3.45 -0.51 11.85
C GLY A 815 3.03 -0.70 10.38
N ASN A 816 3.99 -0.83 9.47
CA ASN A 816 3.72 -0.85 8.03
C ASN A 816 3.45 -2.25 7.48
N GLY A 817 2.24 -2.47 6.95
CA GLY A 817 1.85 -3.70 6.28
C GLY A 817 2.02 -4.92 7.19
N TRP A 818 2.77 -5.92 6.73
CA TRP A 818 3.07 -7.12 7.53
C TRP A 818 4.32 -7.03 8.41
N ASN A 819 4.96 -5.86 8.50
CA ASN A 819 6.13 -5.66 9.37
C ASN A 819 5.77 -5.80 10.87
N TYR A 820 6.78 -5.70 11.72
CA TYR A 820 6.57 -5.59 13.16
C TYR A 820 6.00 -4.22 13.53
N GLU A 821 5.32 -4.13 14.67
CA GLU A 821 4.98 -2.83 15.26
C GLU A 821 6.27 -2.25 15.85
N ASP A 822 6.78 -1.20 15.21
CA ASP A 822 7.94 -0.46 15.67
C ASP A 822 7.51 0.79 16.44
N GLY A 823 7.73 0.75 17.75
CA GLY A 823 7.46 1.84 18.67
C GLY A 823 7.55 1.41 20.13
N THR A 824 7.77 2.39 21.01
CA THR A 824 7.89 2.16 22.44
C THR A 824 6.55 2.41 23.13
N LEU A 825 6.03 1.39 23.83
CA LEU A 825 4.81 1.51 24.62
C LEU A 825 4.99 2.49 25.78
N SER A 826 3.94 3.22 26.12
CA SER A 826 3.93 4.10 27.30
C SER A 826 4.02 3.28 28.59
N SER A 827 4.61 3.86 29.64
CA SER A 827 4.71 3.19 30.94
C SER A 827 3.33 2.85 31.55
N ASP A 828 2.32 3.68 31.28
CA ASP A 828 0.94 3.45 31.73
C ASP A 828 0.34 2.24 31.01
N THR A 829 0.50 2.15 29.69
CA THR A 829 0.05 1.00 28.88
C THR A 829 0.73 -0.30 29.31
N VAL A 830 2.02 -0.26 29.63
CA VAL A 830 2.75 -1.43 30.16
C VAL A 830 2.14 -1.89 31.48
N ALA A 831 1.95 -0.97 32.43
CA ALA A 831 1.38 -1.28 33.74
C ALA A 831 -0.07 -1.81 33.63
N GLU A 832 -0.87 -1.20 32.77
CA GLU A 832 -2.24 -1.59 32.48
C GLU A 832 -2.29 -3.00 31.87
N ARG A 833 -1.51 -3.29 30.81
CA ARG A 833 -1.47 -4.62 30.18
C ARG A 833 -1.02 -5.70 31.16
N ILE A 834 -0.08 -5.42 32.07
CA ILE A 834 0.32 -6.33 33.16
C ILE A 834 -0.86 -6.60 34.10
N HIS A 835 -1.57 -5.55 34.53
CA HIS A 835 -2.75 -5.68 35.37
C HIS A 835 -3.83 -6.54 34.71
N LEU A 836 -4.17 -6.25 33.45
CA LEU A 836 -5.17 -6.94 32.66
C LEU A 836 -4.80 -8.41 32.38
N ALA A 837 -3.51 -8.70 32.14
CA ALA A 837 -3.02 -10.06 32.00
C ALA A 837 -3.16 -10.85 33.32
N ASN A 838 -2.82 -10.24 34.44
CA ASN A 838 -2.95 -10.87 35.75
C ASN A 838 -4.41 -11.08 36.15
N ALA A 839 -5.31 -10.17 35.78
CA ALA A 839 -6.76 -10.36 35.93
C ALA A 839 -7.28 -11.57 35.12
N ALA A 840 -6.63 -11.90 34.00
CA ALA A 840 -6.90 -13.13 33.23
C ALA A 840 -6.19 -14.39 33.80
N GLY A 841 -5.50 -14.29 34.94
CA GLY A 841 -4.73 -15.38 35.55
C GLY A 841 -3.26 -15.45 35.12
N GLY A 842 -2.70 -14.36 34.57
CA GLY A 842 -1.32 -14.25 34.09
C GLY A 842 -1.20 -14.40 32.57
N ALA A 843 -0.05 -14.02 32.00
CA ALA A 843 0.24 -14.17 30.57
C ALA A 843 0.65 -15.60 30.22
N PHE A 844 0.41 -16.05 28.99
CA PHE A 844 0.94 -17.33 28.50
C PHE A 844 2.44 -17.24 28.27
N ALA A 845 3.22 -18.16 28.85
CA ALA A 845 4.66 -18.19 28.71
C ALA A 845 5.11 -18.35 27.25
N ALA A 846 6.29 -17.81 26.94
CA ALA A 846 6.90 -17.93 25.62
C ALA A 846 7.32 -19.39 25.35
N ASP A 847 6.68 -20.01 24.36
CA ASP A 847 6.96 -21.38 23.90
C ASP A 847 7.32 -21.43 22.39
N GLY A 848 7.51 -20.27 21.77
CA GLY A 848 7.82 -20.14 20.35
C GLY A 848 6.61 -20.14 19.41
N ASN A 849 5.38 -20.23 19.94
CA ASN A 849 4.14 -20.11 19.16
C ASN A 849 3.40 -18.80 19.49
N VAL A 850 2.44 -18.43 18.64
CA VAL A 850 1.56 -17.26 18.83
C VAL A 850 0.22 -17.60 19.50
N SER A 851 -0.11 -18.89 19.60
CA SER A 851 -1.35 -19.39 20.20
C SER A 851 -1.37 -19.25 21.73
N GLU A 852 -2.56 -19.33 22.32
CA GLU A 852 -2.80 -19.36 23.79
C GLU A 852 -2.34 -20.70 24.42
N THR A 853 -1.07 -21.08 24.23
CA THR A 853 -0.45 -22.29 24.77
C THR A 853 0.64 -21.96 25.79
N GLY A 854 1.02 -22.95 26.59
CA GLY A 854 2.02 -22.81 27.65
C GLY A 854 1.42 -22.50 29.03
N THR A 855 2.25 -22.57 30.06
CA THR A 855 1.85 -22.25 31.43
C THR A 855 1.59 -20.75 31.56
N ARG A 856 0.59 -20.37 32.35
CA ARG A 856 0.39 -18.95 32.70
C ARG A 856 1.43 -18.50 33.72
N VAL A 857 1.97 -17.31 33.51
CA VAL A 857 2.94 -16.65 34.38
C VAL A 857 2.38 -15.31 34.82
N THR A 858 2.41 -15.07 36.13
CA THR A 858 2.06 -13.75 36.68
C THR A 858 3.14 -12.76 36.28
N LEU A 859 2.72 -11.61 35.74
CA LEU A 859 3.61 -10.50 35.39
C LEU A 859 3.74 -9.54 36.57
N ALA A 860 4.87 -8.85 36.68
CA ALA A 860 5.09 -7.86 37.73
C ALA A 860 5.74 -6.62 37.13
N ALA A 861 5.14 -5.46 37.36
CA ALA A 861 5.75 -4.18 37.04
C ALA A 861 6.79 -3.82 38.11
N PRO A 862 7.94 -3.21 37.73
CA PRO A 862 8.87 -2.65 38.70
C PRO A 862 8.21 -1.48 39.45
N ALA A 863 8.66 -1.23 40.69
CA ALA A 863 8.11 -0.14 41.52
C ALA A 863 8.32 1.26 40.91
N THR A 864 9.32 1.39 40.04
CA THR A 864 9.61 2.59 39.25
C THR A 864 9.97 2.16 37.83
N HIS A 865 9.29 2.72 36.83
CA HIS A 865 9.75 2.61 35.46
C HIS A 865 11.10 3.34 35.34
N PRO A 866 12.13 2.74 34.71
CA PRO A 866 13.39 3.43 34.50
C PRO A 866 13.16 4.66 33.63
N ARG A 867 13.84 5.73 34.05
CA ARG A 867 14.05 6.96 33.29
C ARG A 867 15.34 6.84 32.50
#